data_AF-A0A8E2DFW0-F1
#
_entry.id   AF-A0A8E2DFW0-F1
#
_cell.length_a   1.000
_cell.length_b   1.000
_cell.length_c   1.000
_cell.angle_alpha   90.00
_cell.angle_beta   90.00
_cell.angle_gamma   90.00
#
_symmetry.space_group_name_H-M   'P 1'
#
loop_
_entity.id
_entity.type
_entity.pdbx_description
1 polymer ?
#
loop_
_entity_poly.entity_id
_entity_poly.type
_entity_poly.pdbx_seq_one_letter_code
_entity_poly.pdbx_strand_id
1 'polypeptide(L)'
;MDRLCDEIIQLILNELNDPTNLSLVSKRYYSFTQDPYVRASYFLSRYGRIQAYYWALGRGRLMTNQVIDILFTSGAHLSRYLVQCAIHHYFRTQVPFIKTPWVRTIPFPVFMHFLEIAGNMYGDIPRGKGEDDGTIFLTLLANSRFLNEHRSGKWETMRDAVEKYKFIPFCHKDPLMSQFPLVLAIEPRLLPYARANGFYMDRKYRDFVFRKMFEKPAVAYEGRMEEIVRNVQELSRLDSNMFLSRTVAAEVCMEAKTNESAYIALKRLDKEGVLKFELSAVVEELTKLFVNTRSVSHAYTYNVMRELRADFPSQDPTVRLVLLLTVFLAEPLPYPEALSATVYTSPSLRTYVRNCKEKAEGMNLAPVTRKDLYDVLLNQFTPDRCGGILQYGQVELGMGNEDLEQLVRDVAISCLEIGSKGKMLQQLVRYSPSIEDVISAHVVSNYRIDVDDLPPYDDEKACANYQAKLCRAVMSFTPYSTANDYTMDIDVPTRAETQSPGIDGEVEDSIGSGSVLVDDARLAEGVENLGRITQDTLTTMIRKDEVSPVGRRRRYYGAFSSYTDHAGKLTYPAEFVDVGRWAWQHFGSRSAVAATFMTHAVLNGTVTYIQPLETFDTRTPLTLKHFKMLARLARAPETVMYEAIELGANFYFSEEDYVNPATSGEIFIGNQSWLRNGSVKSEGNSIPVRSGIGSETPRVRRRDVHGVKRPRRSATTSVKSYTVPDSDDEAIMDEDDVGSSELIRVAFRKVESHMQRWVKHLTLLLKDEQKKYNEKKRHAQAAAPVGTKIRVPKSEFLKSLAHNLPRIRKLDEFARQHIYGDDTPGDDYSEGEDDEYIDRSSRSKRRKVGD
;
A
#
# COMPACT_ATOMS: atom_id res chain seq x y z
N MET A 1 21.15 37.80 -14.85
CA MET A 1 20.18 37.70 -15.97
C MET A 1 20.73 38.39 -17.22
N ASP A 2 20.73 39.73 -17.36
CA ASP A 2 21.11 40.38 -18.63
C ASP A 2 22.58 40.22 -19.10
N ARG A 3 23.43 39.52 -18.33
CA ARG A 3 24.80 39.11 -18.71
C ARG A 3 24.90 37.68 -19.28
N LEU A 4 23.83 36.91 -19.30
CA LEU A 4 23.83 35.57 -19.90
C LEU A 4 24.00 35.67 -21.43
N CYS A 5 24.63 34.67 -22.05
CA CYS A 5 24.66 34.53 -23.51
C CYS A 5 23.33 33.95 -24.02
N ASP A 6 23.05 34.12 -25.31
CA ASP A 6 21.76 33.80 -25.91
C ASP A 6 21.50 32.28 -25.93
N GLU A 7 22.54 31.45 -25.96
CA GLU A 7 22.45 29.99 -25.86
C GLU A 7 21.91 29.56 -24.49
N ILE A 8 22.37 30.19 -23.40
CA ILE A 8 21.87 29.91 -22.05
C ILE A 8 20.42 30.41 -21.91
N ILE A 9 20.08 31.54 -22.53
CA ILE A 9 18.70 32.05 -22.55
C ILE A 9 17.78 31.08 -23.32
N GLN A 10 18.24 30.49 -24.44
CA GLN A 10 17.50 29.45 -25.16
C GLN A 10 17.28 28.21 -24.29
N LEU A 11 18.31 27.72 -23.60
CA LEU A 11 18.19 26.57 -22.69
C LEU A 11 17.16 26.84 -21.58
N ILE A 12 17.19 28.03 -20.96
CA ILE A 12 16.19 28.44 -19.96
C ILE A 12 14.79 28.47 -20.59
N LEU A 13 14.61 29.05 -21.79
CA LEU A 13 13.32 29.09 -22.47
C LEU A 13 12.77 27.68 -22.77
N ASN A 14 13.64 26.75 -23.18
CA ASN A 14 13.27 25.38 -23.53
C ASN A 14 12.71 24.57 -22.34
N GLU A 15 13.08 24.91 -21.11
CA GLU A 15 12.55 24.27 -19.90
C GLU A 15 11.24 24.88 -19.39
N LEU A 16 10.88 26.10 -19.84
CA LEU A 16 9.65 26.76 -19.39
C LEU A 16 8.40 26.19 -20.06
N ASN A 17 7.35 25.97 -19.28
CA ASN A 17 6.02 25.58 -19.77
C ASN A 17 5.30 26.71 -20.52
N ASP A 18 5.52 27.96 -20.10
CA ASP A 18 5.09 29.15 -20.84
C ASP A 18 6.15 30.26 -20.67
N PRO A 19 6.93 30.57 -21.73
CA PRO A 19 7.99 31.58 -21.65
C PRO A 19 7.49 33.03 -21.64
N THR A 20 6.16 33.27 -21.72
CA THR A 20 5.59 34.63 -21.81
C THR A 20 6.07 35.52 -20.66
N ASN A 21 6.06 35.03 -19.42
CA ASN A 21 6.51 35.81 -18.27
C ASN A 21 8.00 36.19 -18.37
N LEU A 22 8.88 35.29 -18.82
CA LEU A 22 10.30 35.59 -19.00
C LEU A 22 10.53 36.64 -20.10
N SER A 23 9.77 36.56 -21.20
CA SER A 23 9.87 37.56 -22.29
C SER A 23 9.48 38.97 -21.85
N LEU A 24 8.58 39.11 -20.86
CA LEU A 24 8.12 40.40 -20.36
C LEU A 24 9.07 41.05 -19.33
N VAL A 25 10.02 40.29 -18.76
CA VAL A 25 10.94 40.79 -17.72
C VAL A 25 12.02 41.73 -18.26
N SER A 26 12.48 41.55 -19.51
CA SER A 26 13.55 42.36 -20.10
C SER A 26 13.31 42.59 -21.59
N LYS A 27 13.58 43.81 -22.07
CA LYS A 27 13.50 44.14 -23.51
C LYS A 27 14.41 43.24 -24.37
N ARG A 28 15.56 42.81 -23.82
CA ARG A 28 16.45 41.85 -24.48
C ARG A 28 15.76 40.51 -24.68
N TYR A 29 15.12 39.98 -23.63
CA TYR A 29 14.41 38.70 -23.69
C TYR A 29 13.15 38.77 -24.57
N TYR A 30 12.44 39.90 -24.56
CA TYR A 30 11.36 40.14 -25.51
C TYR A 30 11.84 40.07 -26.96
N SER A 31 12.94 40.78 -27.28
CA SER A 31 13.53 40.79 -28.63
C SER A 31 14.03 39.40 -29.04
N PHE A 32 14.73 38.70 -28.15
CA PHE A 32 15.22 37.34 -28.39
C PHE A 32 14.08 36.35 -28.69
N THR A 33 12.99 36.41 -27.93
CA THR A 33 11.78 35.59 -28.19
C THR A 33 10.94 36.03 -29.40
N GLN A 34 11.29 37.13 -30.09
CA GLN A 34 10.72 37.44 -31.40
C GLN A 34 11.38 36.67 -32.54
N ASP A 35 12.59 36.16 -32.37
CA ASP A 35 13.33 35.46 -33.42
C ASP A 35 12.59 34.16 -33.84
N PRO A 36 12.29 33.98 -35.15
CA PRO A 36 11.70 32.75 -35.68
C PRO A 36 12.46 31.46 -35.33
N TYR A 37 13.79 31.50 -35.29
CA TYR A 37 14.64 30.36 -34.96
C TYR A 37 14.51 29.99 -33.48
N VAL A 38 14.55 30.97 -32.58
CA VAL A 38 14.33 30.79 -31.13
C VAL A 38 12.98 30.14 -30.86
N ARG A 39 11.93 30.58 -31.57
CA ARG A 39 10.58 30.00 -31.48
C ARG A 39 10.50 28.57 -32.00
N ALA A 40 11.06 28.29 -33.16
CA ALA A 40 11.06 26.93 -33.72
C ALA A 40 11.87 25.96 -32.84
N SER A 41 13.05 26.40 -32.38
CA SER A 41 13.92 25.67 -31.45
C SER A 41 13.22 25.37 -30.11
N TYR A 42 12.46 26.32 -29.56
CA TYR A 42 11.62 26.09 -28.38
C TYR A 42 10.61 24.96 -28.59
N PHE A 43 9.84 24.98 -29.68
CA PHE A 43 8.84 23.92 -29.93
C PHE A 43 9.48 22.54 -30.17
N LEU A 44 10.60 22.50 -30.89
CA LEU A 44 11.36 21.26 -31.14
C LEU A 44 11.97 20.68 -29.86
N SER A 45 12.57 21.53 -29.02
CA SER A 45 13.25 21.10 -27.80
C SER A 45 12.26 20.71 -26.70
N ARG A 46 11.19 21.49 -26.50
CA ARG A 46 10.20 21.27 -25.43
C ARG A 46 9.27 20.08 -25.70
N TYR A 47 8.89 19.86 -26.95
CA TYR A 47 7.83 18.89 -27.32
C TYR A 47 8.29 17.76 -28.24
N GLY A 48 9.55 17.79 -28.70
CA GLY A 48 10.09 16.84 -29.65
C GLY A 48 9.55 17.01 -31.08
N ARG A 49 10.23 16.38 -32.04
CA ARG A 49 9.93 16.50 -33.48
C ARG A 49 8.48 16.15 -33.84
N ILE A 50 7.88 15.16 -33.18
CA ILE A 50 6.49 14.71 -33.46
C ILE A 50 5.46 15.78 -33.09
N GLN A 51 5.54 16.35 -31.89
CA GLN A 51 4.49 17.25 -31.37
C GLN A 51 4.77 18.73 -31.64
N ALA A 52 5.96 19.09 -32.16
CA ALA A 52 6.37 20.47 -32.41
C ALA A 52 5.31 21.26 -33.21
N TYR A 53 4.86 20.74 -34.36
CA TYR A 53 3.80 21.39 -35.14
C TYR A 53 2.47 21.49 -34.39
N TYR A 54 2.06 20.44 -33.66
CA TYR A 54 0.82 20.49 -32.87
C TYR A 54 0.82 21.64 -31.87
N TRP A 55 1.91 21.83 -31.12
CA TRP A 55 2.00 22.90 -30.13
C TRP A 55 2.22 24.29 -30.76
N ALA A 56 3.00 24.36 -31.84
CA ALA A 56 3.25 25.60 -32.57
C ALA A 56 1.96 26.15 -33.22
N LEU A 57 1.22 25.30 -33.94
CA LEU A 57 -0.09 25.62 -34.51
C LEU A 57 -1.13 26.01 -33.42
N GLY A 58 -0.94 25.54 -32.19
CA GLY A 58 -1.75 25.92 -31.03
C GLY A 58 -1.48 27.32 -30.47
N ARG A 59 -0.39 27.96 -30.89
CA ARG A 59 0.03 29.31 -30.49
C ARG A 59 0.12 30.21 -31.73
N GLY A 60 -0.94 30.28 -32.53
CA GLY A 60 -0.94 30.89 -33.87
C GLY A 60 -0.46 32.34 -33.98
N ARG A 61 -0.44 33.12 -32.89
CA ARG A 61 0.20 34.45 -32.82
C ARG A 61 1.73 34.43 -32.93
N LEU A 62 2.36 33.31 -32.60
CA LEU A 62 3.81 33.11 -32.69
C LEU A 62 4.23 32.55 -34.06
N MET A 63 3.28 32.05 -34.85
CA MET A 63 3.51 31.45 -36.17
C MET A 63 3.71 32.53 -37.24
N THR A 64 4.79 32.38 -38.00
CA THR A 64 5.09 33.11 -39.23
C THR A 64 5.56 32.12 -40.29
N ASN A 65 5.63 32.53 -41.56
CA ASN A 65 6.15 31.69 -42.64
C ASN A 65 7.55 31.15 -42.28
N GLN A 66 8.45 32.02 -41.82
CA GLN A 66 9.79 31.66 -41.35
C GLN A 66 9.78 30.64 -40.20
N VAL A 67 8.85 30.72 -39.23
CA VAL A 67 8.74 29.70 -38.17
C VAL A 67 8.30 28.35 -38.75
N ILE A 68 7.40 28.33 -39.74
CA ILE A 68 6.97 27.10 -40.41
C ILE A 68 8.14 26.48 -41.19
N ASP A 69 8.88 27.31 -41.94
CA ASP A 69 10.03 26.90 -42.76
C ASP A 69 11.17 26.34 -41.88
N ILE A 70 11.50 27.02 -40.77
CA ILE A 70 12.54 26.57 -39.83
C ILE A 70 12.09 25.29 -39.13
N LEU A 71 10.83 25.16 -38.70
CA LEU A 71 10.32 23.90 -38.15
C LEU A 71 10.47 22.77 -39.18
N PHE A 72 10.09 23.00 -40.44
CA PHE A 72 10.15 22.00 -41.50
C PHE A 72 11.60 21.55 -41.78
N THR A 73 12.48 22.51 -42.05
CA THR A 73 13.90 22.26 -42.36
C THR A 73 14.68 21.68 -41.17
N SER A 74 14.27 21.98 -39.94
CA SER A 74 14.84 21.39 -38.71
C SER A 74 14.27 20.00 -38.37
N GLY A 75 13.42 19.43 -39.24
CA GLY A 75 12.89 18.08 -39.09
C GLY A 75 11.74 17.94 -38.09
N ALA A 76 10.93 18.99 -37.90
CA ALA A 76 9.62 18.82 -37.28
C ALA A 76 8.74 17.92 -38.16
N HIS A 77 8.05 16.98 -37.54
CA HIS A 77 7.28 15.97 -38.25
C HIS A 77 5.95 16.54 -38.76
N LEU A 78 5.73 16.52 -40.07
CA LEU A 78 4.54 17.04 -40.74
C LEU A 78 3.81 15.93 -41.51
N SER A 79 2.93 15.16 -40.86
CA SER A 79 2.12 14.13 -41.53
C SER A 79 0.96 14.72 -42.33
N ARG A 80 0.52 14.02 -43.38
CA ARG A 80 -0.71 14.39 -44.10
C ARG A 80 -1.93 14.41 -43.17
N TYR A 81 -1.99 13.47 -42.22
CA TYR A 81 -3.03 13.42 -41.19
C TYR A 81 -3.10 14.68 -40.31
N LEU A 82 -1.95 15.21 -39.87
CA LEU A 82 -1.89 16.47 -39.12
C LEU A 82 -2.45 17.62 -39.97
N VAL A 83 -2.08 17.68 -41.25
CA VAL A 83 -2.58 18.71 -42.19
C VAL A 83 -4.08 18.60 -42.42
N GLN A 84 -4.62 17.39 -42.62
CA GLN A 84 -6.06 17.14 -42.72
C GLN A 84 -6.78 17.64 -41.45
N CYS A 85 -6.29 17.26 -40.27
CA CYS A 85 -6.83 17.75 -38.99
C CYS A 85 -6.75 19.29 -38.86
N ALA A 86 -5.66 19.92 -39.35
CA ALA A 86 -5.50 21.37 -39.36
C ALA A 86 -6.50 22.06 -40.30
N ILE A 87 -6.64 21.59 -41.54
CA ILE A 87 -7.66 22.05 -42.52
C ILE A 87 -9.05 21.96 -41.89
N HIS A 88 -9.40 20.77 -41.36
CA HIS A 88 -10.69 20.53 -40.76
C HIS A 88 -11.00 21.48 -39.61
N HIS A 89 -10.04 21.67 -38.70
CA HIS A 89 -10.22 22.54 -37.53
C HIS A 89 -10.26 24.03 -37.89
N TYR A 90 -9.49 24.47 -38.89
CA TYR A 90 -9.44 25.86 -39.35
C TYR A 90 -10.77 26.28 -39.98
N PHE A 91 -11.27 25.50 -40.95
CA PHE A 91 -12.54 25.75 -41.65
C PHE A 91 -13.78 25.25 -40.90
N ARG A 92 -13.69 25.13 -39.56
CA ARG A 92 -14.79 24.86 -38.62
C ARG A 92 -15.50 23.50 -38.73
N THR A 93 -14.94 22.51 -39.42
CA THR A 93 -15.37 21.12 -39.25
C THR A 93 -14.82 20.54 -37.92
N GLN A 94 -15.44 19.47 -37.41
CA GLN A 94 -15.13 18.96 -36.07
C GLN A 94 -13.89 18.05 -36.05
N VAL A 95 -12.91 18.36 -35.19
CA VAL A 95 -11.86 17.44 -34.77
C VAL A 95 -12.10 17.12 -33.28
N PRO A 96 -12.79 16.02 -32.93
CA PRO A 96 -13.43 15.86 -31.61
C PRO A 96 -12.51 15.94 -30.39
N PHE A 97 -11.23 15.59 -30.53
CA PHE A 97 -10.25 15.61 -29.44
C PHE A 97 -9.56 16.98 -29.25
N ILE A 98 -9.67 17.90 -30.22
CA ILE A 98 -9.11 19.25 -30.14
C ILE A 98 -10.20 20.23 -29.69
N LYS A 99 -10.20 20.55 -28.38
CA LYS A 99 -11.18 21.47 -27.75
C LYS A 99 -10.69 22.92 -27.63
N THR A 100 -9.43 23.18 -27.95
CA THR A 100 -8.79 24.50 -27.91
C THR A 100 -8.97 25.24 -29.23
N PRO A 101 -8.82 26.59 -29.30
CA PRO A 101 -8.89 27.31 -30.56
C PRO A 101 -7.78 26.93 -31.58
N TRP A 102 -6.72 26.24 -31.16
CA TRP A 102 -5.66 25.65 -31.99
C TRP A 102 -5.29 26.51 -33.21
N VAL A 103 -5.33 25.94 -34.42
CA VAL A 103 -5.03 26.62 -35.70
C VAL A 103 -5.88 27.87 -36.01
N ARG A 104 -7.04 28.06 -35.37
CA ARG A 104 -7.93 29.22 -35.67
C ARG A 104 -7.34 30.57 -35.23
N THR A 105 -6.23 30.53 -34.48
CA THR A 105 -5.46 31.72 -34.08
C THR A 105 -4.37 32.10 -35.08
N ILE A 106 -4.17 31.34 -36.15
CA ILE A 106 -3.17 31.57 -37.20
C ILE A 106 -3.74 32.55 -38.24
N PRO A 107 -3.01 33.62 -38.62
CA PRO A 107 -3.39 34.49 -39.73
C PRO A 107 -3.54 33.73 -41.05
N PHE A 108 -4.57 34.04 -41.84
CA PHE A 108 -4.86 33.33 -43.09
C PHE A 108 -3.66 33.22 -44.06
N PRO A 109 -2.83 34.26 -44.30
CA PRO A 109 -1.65 34.13 -45.17
C PRO A 109 -0.61 33.11 -44.65
N VAL A 110 -0.41 33.05 -43.32
CA VAL A 110 0.51 32.10 -42.67
C VAL A 110 -0.06 30.68 -42.75
N PHE A 111 -1.39 30.52 -42.65
CA PHE A 111 -2.04 29.24 -42.84
C PHE A 111 -1.99 28.77 -44.31
N MET A 112 -2.12 29.67 -45.28
CA MET A 112 -1.94 29.34 -46.69
C MET A 112 -0.52 28.88 -47.01
N HIS A 113 0.52 29.53 -46.45
CA HIS A 113 1.92 29.09 -46.56
C HIS A 113 2.13 27.67 -46.00
N PHE A 114 1.52 27.35 -44.86
CA PHE A 114 1.51 26.00 -44.30
C PHE A 114 0.86 24.96 -45.24
N LEU A 115 -0.25 25.32 -45.90
CA LEU A 115 -0.91 24.45 -46.88
C LEU A 115 -0.13 24.30 -48.18
N GLU A 116 0.60 25.33 -48.61
CA GLU A 116 1.47 25.29 -49.80
C GLU A 116 2.62 24.30 -49.59
N ILE A 117 3.30 24.35 -48.44
CA ILE A 117 4.33 23.36 -48.07
C ILE A 117 3.74 21.94 -48.07
N ALA A 118 2.57 21.75 -47.44
CA ALA A 118 1.93 20.43 -47.40
C ALA A 118 1.50 19.92 -48.78
N GLY A 119 1.01 20.80 -49.66
CA GLY A 119 0.66 20.48 -51.04
C GLY A 119 1.88 20.10 -51.89
N ASN A 120 3.00 20.81 -51.70
CA ASN A 120 4.28 20.49 -52.34
C ASN A 120 4.84 19.13 -51.88
N MET A 121 4.57 18.72 -50.62
CA MET A 121 4.97 17.40 -50.10
C MET A 121 4.06 16.25 -50.57
N TYR A 122 2.74 16.45 -50.57
CA TYR A 122 1.77 15.36 -50.65
C TYR A 122 0.88 15.36 -51.90
N GLY A 123 0.93 16.41 -52.71
CA GLY A 123 0.01 16.63 -53.83
C GLY A 123 -1.37 17.03 -53.32
N ASP A 124 -2.43 16.43 -53.87
CA ASP A 124 -3.77 16.67 -53.35
C ASP A 124 -4.00 15.99 -52.00
N ILE A 125 -4.61 16.74 -51.08
CA ILE A 125 -4.87 16.34 -49.70
C ILE A 125 -6.38 16.13 -49.58
N PRO A 126 -6.88 14.90 -49.37
CA PRO A 126 -8.30 14.61 -49.22
C PRO A 126 -8.93 15.41 -48.08
N ARG A 127 -10.15 15.90 -48.30
CA ARG A 127 -10.86 16.84 -47.41
C ARG A 127 -12.30 16.39 -47.11
N GLY A 128 -12.75 15.27 -47.68
CA GLY A 128 -14.05 14.71 -47.40
C GLY A 128 -14.16 14.17 -45.97
N LYS A 129 -15.37 14.17 -45.43
CA LYS A 129 -15.64 13.70 -44.08
C LYS A 129 -15.46 12.18 -44.02
N GLY A 130 -14.42 11.72 -43.32
CA GLY A 130 -14.06 10.31 -43.22
C GLY A 130 -13.07 9.81 -44.28
N GLU A 131 -12.57 10.72 -45.13
CA GLU A 131 -11.44 10.47 -46.04
C GLU A 131 -10.09 10.85 -45.40
N ASP A 132 -10.09 11.28 -44.13
CA ASP A 132 -8.86 11.55 -43.40
C ASP A 132 -8.12 10.26 -43.07
N ASP A 133 -6.79 10.34 -43.07
CA ASP A 133 -5.91 9.18 -42.87
C ASP A 133 -6.19 8.49 -41.52
N GLY A 134 -6.62 9.25 -40.50
CA GLY A 134 -7.00 8.72 -39.20
C GLY A 134 -8.27 7.87 -39.24
N THR A 135 -9.31 8.32 -39.92
CA THR A 135 -10.54 7.52 -40.12
C THR A 135 -10.29 6.29 -40.99
N ILE A 136 -9.46 6.41 -42.03
CA ILE A 136 -9.02 5.26 -42.86
C ILE A 136 -8.29 4.25 -41.97
N PHE A 137 -7.32 4.69 -41.18
CA PHE A 137 -6.52 3.86 -40.26
C PHE A 137 -7.38 3.19 -39.18
N LEU A 138 -8.34 3.90 -38.59
CA LEU A 138 -9.34 3.35 -37.67
C LEU A 138 -10.22 2.28 -38.33
N THR A 139 -10.65 2.52 -39.56
CA THR A 139 -11.49 1.57 -40.31
C THR A 139 -10.71 0.31 -40.64
N LEU A 140 -9.43 0.42 -40.98
CA LEU A 140 -8.52 -0.71 -41.17
C LEU A 140 -8.30 -1.49 -39.86
N LEU A 141 -8.13 -0.80 -38.72
CA LEU A 141 -8.00 -1.37 -37.38
C LEU A 141 -9.28 -2.05 -36.87
N ALA A 142 -10.47 -1.52 -37.20
CA ALA A 142 -11.73 -2.18 -36.88
C ALA A 142 -11.90 -3.46 -37.72
N ASN A 143 -11.51 -3.40 -39.00
CA ASN A 143 -11.64 -4.49 -39.95
C ASN A 143 -10.55 -5.59 -39.81
N SER A 144 -9.43 -5.32 -39.14
CA SER A 144 -8.37 -6.32 -38.89
C SER A 144 -8.79 -7.41 -37.91
N ARG A 145 -9.88 -7.19 -37.15
CA ARG A 145 -10.54 -8.19 -36.28
C ARG A 145 -11.22 -9.33 -37.06
N PHE A 146 -11.25 -9.26 -38.39
CA PHE A 146 -11.80 -10.28 -39.29
C PHE A 146 -10.72 -10.91 -40.19
N LEU A 147 -11.08 -12.01 -40.87
CA LEU A 147 -10.19 -12.99 -41.50
C LEU A 147 -9.07 -12.45 -42.40
N ASN A 148 -7.96 -13.19 -42.42
CA ASN A 148 -6.70 -12.85 -43.11
C ASN A 148 -6.82 -12.62 -44.62
N GLU A 149 -7.73 -13.32 -45.31
CA GLU A 149 -7.86 -13.26 -46.77
C GLU A 149 -8.26 -11.87 -47.29
N HIS A 150 -8.87 -11.03 -46.44
CA HIS A 150 -9.21 -9.64 -46.76
C HIS A 150 -8.12 -8.62 -46.36
N ARG A 151 -6.90 -9.05 -45.98
CA ARG A 151 -5.82 -8.15 -45.54
C ARG A 151 -4.81 -7.78 -46.64
N SER A 152 -4.68 -8.58 -47.72
CA SER A 152 -3.66 -8.38 -48.76
C SER A 152 -3.72 -6.98 -49.40
N GLY A 153 -4.81 -6.62 -50.08
CA GLY A 153 -4.98 -5.29 -50.69
C GLY A 153 -5.12 -4.11 -49.71
N LYS A 154 -4.97 -4.35 -48.39
CA LYS A 154 -4.90 -3.30 -47.36
C LYS A 154 -3.45 -2.99 -46.97
N TRP A 155 -2.49 -3.87 -47.27
CA TRP A 155 -1.08 -3.67 -46.93
C TRP A 155 -0.50 -2.46 -47.65
N GLU A 156 -0.68 -2.34 -48.96
CA GLU A 156 -0.14 -1.22 -49.76
C GLU A 156 -0.71 0.11 -49.26
N THR A 157 -2.02 0.14 -48.95
CA THR A 157 -2.68 1.33 -48.36
C THR A 157 -2.08 1.72 -47.01
N MET A 158 -1.82 0.75 -46.12
CA MET A 158 -1.19 1.01 -44.80
C MET A 158 0.27 1.43 -44.93
N ARG A 159 1.05 0.76 -45.79
CA ARG A 159 2.43 1.12 -46.09
C ARG A 159 2.49 2.53 -46.64
N ASP A 160 1.71 2.86 -47.67
CA ASP A 160 1.70 4.19 -48.28
C ASP A 160 1.25 5.28 -47.29
N ALA A 161 0.29 4.99 -46.40
CA ALA A 161 -0.07 5.90 -45.31
C ALA A 161 1.14 6.24 -44.42
N VAL A 162 1.85 5.24 -43.90
CA VAL A 162 2.99 5.44 -43.00
C VAL A 162 4.23 5.94 -43.75
N GLU A 163 4.62 5.31 -44.86
CA GLU A 163 5.84 5.60 -45.61
C GLU A 163 5.76 6.89 -46.43
N LYS A 164 4.73 7.02 -47.29
CA LYS A 164 4.60 8.14 -48.24
C LYS A 164 3.93 9.35 -47.61
N TYR A 165 2.83 9.16 -46.89
CA TYR A 165 2.07 10.25 -46.25
C TYR A 165 2.50 10.55 -44.80
N LYS A 166 3.58 9.89 -44.36
CA LYS A 166 4.25 10.09 -43.07
C LYS A 166 3.32 9.90 -41.87
N PHE A 167 2.33 9.03 -41.97
CA PHE A 167 1.34 8.84 -40.91
C PHE A 167 1.95 8.36 -39.59
N ILE A 168 1.78 9.20 -38.55
CA ILE A 168 1.84 8.85 -37.13
C ILE A 168 0.84 9.75 -36.36
N PRO A 169 0.34 9.31 -35.19
CA PRO A 169 -0.39 10.18 -34.27
C PRO A 169 0.50 11.34 -33.81
N PHE A 170 -0.04 12.55 -33.75
CA PHE A 170 0.78 13.78 -33.61
C PHE A 170 0.68 14.50 -32.25
N CYS A 171 -0.19 14.05 -31.33
CA CYS A 171 -0.22 14.57 -29.97
C CYS A 171 -0.77 13.55 -28.96
N HIS A 172 -0.42 13.68 -27.68
CA HIS A 172 -0.92 12.80 -26.60
C HIS A 172 -2.45 12.82 -26.38
N LYS A 173 -3.20 13.72 -27.04
CA LYS A 173 -4.68 13.77 -27.00
C LYS A 173 -5.34 13.08 -28.18
N ASP A 174 -4.54 12.70 -29.16
CA ASP A 174 -4.97 11.98 -30.35
C ASP A 174 -5.46 10.58 -29.95
N PRO A 175 -6.71 10.19 -30.26
CA PRO A 175 -7.23 8.86 -29.93
C PRO A 175 -6.45 7.73 -30.63
N LEU A 176 -5.61 8.05 -31.63
CA LEU A 176 -4.77 7.10 -32.34
C LEU A 176 -3.44 6.83 -31.62
N MET A 177 -3.02 7.65 -30.64
CA MET A 177 -1.78 7.39 -29.88
C MET A 177 -1.78 6.03 -29.16
N SER A 178 -2.94 5.57 -28.67
CA SER A 178 -3.07 4.26 -28.04
C SER A 178 -3.31 3.12 -29.04
N GLN A 179 -3.74 3.44 -30.26
CA GLN A 179 -4.14 2.45 -31.26
C GLN A 179 -3.08 2.22 -32.33
N PHE A 180 -2.19 3.18 -32.57
CA PHE A 180 -1.09 3.05 -33.51
C PHE A 180 -0.12 1.90 -33.17
N PRO A 181 0.27 1.67 -31.90
CA PRO A 181 1.03 0.49 -31.52
C PRO A 181 0.30 -0.83 -31.86
N LEU A 182 -1.03 -0.88 -31.74
CA LEU A 182 -1.83 -2.08 -32.08
C LEU A 182 -1.66 -2.51 -33.53
N VAL A 183 -1.37 -1.58 -34.44
CA VAL A 183 -1.14 -1.92 -35.85
C VAL A 183 0.15 -2.72 -36.00
N LEU A 184 1.15 -2.50 -35.16
CA LEU A 184 2.38 -3.28 -35.13
C LEU A 184 2.17 -4.70 -34.55
N ALA A 185 1.09 -4.91 -33.78
CA ALA A 185 0.66 -6.26 -33.37
C ALA A 185 0.01 -7.06 -34.53
N ILE A 186 -0.65 -6.36 -35.45
CA ILE A 186 -1.31 -6.95 -36.62
C ILE A 186 -0.32 -7.12 -37.78
N GLU A 187 0.51 -6.11 -38.02
CA GLU A 187 1.41 -5.98 -39.16
C GLU A 187 2.77 -5.41 -38.72
N PRO A 188 3.69 -6.28 -38.26
CA PRO A 188 5.04 -5.93 -37.82
C PRO A 188 5.84 -5.09 -38.83
N ARG A 189 5.62 -5.31 -40.14
CA ARG A 189 6.41 -4.70 -41.22
C ARG A 189 6.26 -3.18 -41.33
N LEU A 190 5.31 -2.58 -40.61
CA LEU A 190 5.21 -1.11 -40.49
C LEU A 190 6.24 -0.49 -39.55
N LEU A 191 6.89 -1.26 -38.67
CA LEU A 191 7.81 -0.73 -37.65
C LEU A 191 8.97 0.12 -38.22
N PRO A 192 9.67 -0.28 -39.30
CA PRO A 192 10.75 0.55 -39.86
C PRO A 192 10.25 1.91 -40.36
N TYR A 193 9.08 1.94 -41.03
CA TYR A 193 8.47 3.17 -41.54
C TYR A 193 7.96 4.06 -40.39
N ALA A 194 7.39 3.46 -39.35
CA ALA A 194 7.00 4.18 -38.13
C ALA A 194 8.22 4.81 -37.44
N ARG A 195 9.31 4.06 -37.27
CA ARG A 195 10.58 4.58 -36.71
C ARG A 195 11.18 5.68 -37.58
N ALA A 196 11.13 5.56 -38.90
CA ALA A 196 11.56 6.61 -39.82
C ALA A 196 10.74 7.92 -39.69
N ASN A 197 9.46 7.81 -39.31
CA ASN A 197 8.61 8.95 -38.99
C ASN A 197 8.88 9.55 -37.59
N GLY A 198 9.69 8.89 -36.76
CA GLY A 198 10.06 9.30 -35.41
C GLY A 198 9.37 8.53 -34.28
N PHE A 199 8.53 7.53 -34.58
CA PHE A 199 7.91 6.69 -33.55
C PHE A 199 8.98 5.95 -32.74
N TYR A 200 8.93 6.08 -31.42
CA TYR A 200 9.81 5.38 -30.49
C TYR A 200 8.98 4.40 -29.66
N MET A 201 9.42 3.14 -29.62
CA MET A 201 8.78 2.11 -28.80
C MET A 201 9.39 2.12 -27.40
N ASP A 202 8.60 2.48 -26.39
CA ASP A 202 8.99 2.24 -25.00
C ASP A 202 8.64 0.81 -24.55
N ARG A 203 9.14 0.43 -23.36
CA ARG A 203 8.89 -0.88 -22.75
C ARG A 203 7.40 -1.21 -22.57
N LYS A 204 6.58 -0.21 -22.23
CA LYS A 204 5.14 -0.39 -21.98
C LYS A 204 4.41 -0.64 -23.30
N TYR A 205 4.71 0.11 -24.34
CA TYR A 205 4.16 -0.12 -25.68
C TYR A 205 4.63 -1.46 -26.26
N ARG A 206 5.89 -1.85 -26.07
CA ARG A 206 6.39 -3.19 -26.46
C ARG A 206 5.56 -4.29 -25.80
N ASP A 207 5.42 -4.27 -24.47
CA ASP A 207 4.67 -5.29 -23.75
C ASP A 207 3.18 -5.28 -24.18
N PHE A 208 2.56 -4.12 -24.40
CA PHE A 208 1.19 -4.00 -24.92
C PHE A 208 1.01 -4.57 -26.33
N VAL A 209 1.97 -4.34 -27.24
CA VAL A 209 1.97 -4.93 -28.60
C VAL A 209 1.98 -6.45 -28.51
N PHE A 210 2.88 -7.03 -27.70
CA PHE A 210 2.91 -8.48 -27.52
C PHE A 210 1.63 -9.00 -26.84
N ARG A 211 1.11 -8.34 -25.80
CA ARG A 211 -0.19 -8.73 -25.20
C ARG A 211 -1.27 -8.86 -26.26
N LYS A 212 -1.34 -7.88 -27.17
CA LYS A 212 -2.32 -7.85 -28.26
C LYS A 212 -2.04 -8.87 -29.37
N MET A 213 -0.78 -9.22 -29.62
CA MET A 213 -0.46 -10.36 -30.48
C MET A 213 -0.98 -11.69 -29.92
N PHE A 214 -0.99 -11.89 -28.60
CA PHE A 214 -1.48 -13.11 -27.94
C PHE A 214 -2.98 -13.05 -27.56
N GLU A 215 -3.67 -11.93 -27.79
CA GLU A 215 -5.09 -11.75 -27.43
C GLU A 215 -5.99 -12.83 -28.05
N LYS A 216 -6.91 -13.37 -27.25
CA LYS A 216 -7.90 -14.35 -27.71
C LYS A 216 -8.86 -13.69 -28.70
N PRO A 217 -8.96 -14.16 -29.96
CA PRO A 217 -9.86 -13.56 -30.94
C PRO A 217 -11.33 -13.84 -30.59
N ALA A 218 -12.22 -12.92 -30.98
CA ALA A 218 -13.67 -13.05 -30.75
C ALA A 218 -14.30 -14.23 -31.51
N VAL A 219 -13.70 -14.60 -32.65
CA VAL A 219 -14.04 -15.80 -33.43
C VAL A 219 -12.77 -16.63 -33.56
N ALA A 220 -12.83 -17.91 -33.18
CA ALA A 220 -11.71 -18.82 -33.37
C ALA A 220 -11.54 -19.15 -34.87
N TYR A 221 -10.30 -19.21 -35.34
CA TYR A 221 -9.96 -19.59 -36.71
C TYR A 221 -8.66 -20.40 -36.74
N GLU A 222 -8.51 -21.22 -37.77
CA GLU A 222 -7.35 -22.08 -37.99
C GLU A 222 -6.13 -21.26 -38.46
N GLY A 223 -4.91 -21.65 -38.07
CA GLY A 223 -3.68 -20.89 -38.38
C GLY A 223 -3.36 -19.73 -37.42
N ARG A 224 -4.15 -19.52 -36.35
CA ARG A 224 -3.90 -18.46 -35.36
C ARG A 224 -2.53 -18.59 -34.67
N MET A 225 -2.08 -19.81 -34.39
CA MET A 225 -0.79 -20.09 -33.75
C MET A 225 0.36 -19.64 -34.66
N GLU A 226 0.32 -20.02 -35.93
CA GLU A 226 1.29 -19.66 -36.97
C GLU A 226 1.36 -18.14 -37.16
N GLU A 227 0.21 -17.45 -37.10
CA GLU A 227 0.17 -15.98 -37.14
C GLU A 227 0.89 -15.35 -35.94
N ILE A 228 0.70 -15.86 -34.72
CA ILE A 228 1.42 -15.36 -33.52
C ILE A 228 2.93 -15.58 -33.68
N VAL A 229 3.35 -16.81 -33.98
CA VAL A 229 4.78 -17.16 -34.08
C VAL A 229 5.49 -16.31 -35.14
N ARG A 230 4.90 -16.23 -36.35
CA ARG A 230 5.43 -15.41 -37.45
C ARG A 230 5.50 -13.93 -37.08
N ASN A 231 4.46 -13.38 -36.46
CA ASN A 231 4.42 -11.95 -36.12
C ASN A 231 5.44 -11.59 -35.03
N VAL A 232 5.65 -12.47 -34.03
CA VAL A 232 6.69 -12.30 -33.00
C VAL A 232 8.09 -12.36 -33.64
N GLN A 233 8.36 -13.39 -34.45
CA GLN A 233 9.64 -13.54 -35.15
C GLN A 233 9.96 -12.35 -36.05
N GLU A 234 8.98 -11.85 -36.81
CA GLU A 234 9.18 -10.70 -37.69
C GLU A 234 9.44 -9.41 -36.90
N LEU A 235 8.74 -9.16 -35.79
CA LEU A 235 9.06 -8.01 -34.93
C LEU A 235 10.49 -8.08 -34.36
N SER A 236 10.89 -9.24 -33.81
CA SER A 236 12.23 -9.43 -33.24
C SER A 236 13.34 -9.37 -34.30
N ARG A 237 13.04 -9.72 -35.56
CA ARG A 237 13.94 -9.56 -36.71
C ARG A 237 14.07 -8.10 -37.16
N LEU A 238 13.00 -7.31 -37.06
CA LEU A 238 12.99 -5.90 -37.46
C LEU A 238 13.60 -4.96 -36.42
N ASP A 239 13.57 -5.33 -35.13
CA ASP A 239 14.12 -4.53 -34.03
C ASP A 239 14.53 -5.41 -32.84
N SER A 240 15.81 -5.36 -32.45
CA SER A 240 16.36 -6.16 -31.34
C SER A 240 15.76 -5.81 -29.97
N ASN A 241 15.11 -4.64 -29.84
CA ASN A 241 14.38 -4.25 -28.64
C ASN A 241 12.96 -4.83 -28.58
N MET A 242 12.44 -5.35 -29.71
CA MET A 242 11.13 -5.99 -29.80
C MET A 242 11.22 -7.49 -29.51
N PHE A 243 11.38 -7.81 -28.22
CA PHE A 243 11.33 -9.19 -27.71
C PHE A 243 10.17 -9.38 -26.73
N LEU A 244 9.59 -10.58 -26.73
CA LEU A 244 8.59 -10.97 -25.73
C LEU A 244 9.23 -10.93 -24.34
N SER A 245 8.54 -10.38 -23.33
CA SER A 245 9.03 -10.30 -21.96
C SER A 245 8.47 -11.43 -21.07
N ARG A 246 9.18 -11.76 -19.99
CA ARG A 246 8.73 -12.71 -18.94
C ARG A 246 7.38 -12.30 -18.35
N THR A 247 7.12 -10.98 -18.28
CA THR A 247 5.83 -10.43 -17.87
C THR A 247 4.70 -10.90 -18.78
N VAL A 248 4.80 -10.69 -20.10
CA VAL A 248 3.75 -11.10 -21.04
C VAL A 248 3.68 -12.62 -21.19
N ALA A 249 4.81 -13.34 -21.11
CA ALA A 249 4.81 -14.80 -21.10
C ALA A 249 4.06 -15.37 -19.88
N ALA A 250 4.29 -14.83 -18.68
CA ALA A 250 3.55 -15.21 -17.48
C ALA A 250 2.04 -14.92 -17.61
N GLU A 251 1.67 -13.77 -18.17
CA GLU A 251 0.28 -13.40 -18.44
C GLU A 251 -0.43 -14.37 -19.41
N VAL A 252 0.30 -14.90 -20.41
CA VAL A 252 -0.18 -15.95 -21.33
C VAL A 252 -0.27 -17.31 -20.63
N CYS A 253 0.72 -17.69 -19.81
CA CYS A 253 0.68 -18.89 -18.98
C CYS A 253 -0.53 -18.89 -18.03
N MET A 254 -0.89 -17.73 -17.47
CA MET A 254 -2.09 -17.55 -16.64
C MET A 254 -3.42 -17.73 -17.41
N GLU A 255 -3.39 -17.85 -18.74
CA GLU A 255 -4.52 -18.20 -19.61
C GLU A 255 -4.32 -19.52 -20.37
N ALA A 256 -3.38 -20.37 -19.98
CA ALA A 256 -3.02 -21.60 -20.71
C ALA A 256 -4.23 -22.49 -21.09
N LYS A 257 -5.25 -22.56 -20.22
CA LYS A 257 -6.49 -23.32 -20.46
C LYS A 257 -7.57 -22.55 -21.24
N THR A 258 -7.61 -21.23 -21.11
CA THR A 258 -8.67 -20.38 -21.69
C THR A 258 -8.30 -19.84 -23.07
N ASN A 259 -7.02 -19.79 -23.40
CA ASN A 259 -6.45 -19.26 -24.63
C ASN A 259 -5.36 -20.21 -25.20
N GLU A 260 -5.75 -21.46 -25.45
CA GLU A 260 -4.83 -22.56 -25.79
C GLU A 260 -3.95 -22.25 -27.02
N SER A 261 -4.47 -21.58 -28.05
CA SER A 261 -3.68 -21.23 -29.26
C SER A 261 -2.55 -20.23 -28.98
N ALA A 262 -2.76 -19.29 -28.06
CA ALA A 262 -1.73 -18.35 -27.62
C ALA A 262 -0.65 -19.06 -26.78
N TYR A 263 -1.07 -19.99 -25.91
CA TYR A 263 -0.15 -20.77 -25.10
C TYR A 263 0.69 -21.78 -25.92
N ILE A 264 0.09 -22.46 -26.91
CA ILE A 264 0.85 -23.34 -27.81
C ILE A 264 1.83 -22.52 -28.67
N ALA A 265 1.45 -21.33 -29.13
CA ALA A 265 2.38 -20.42 -29.82
C ALA A 265 3.57 -20.01 -28.92
N LEU A 266 3.32 -19.75 -27.63
CA LEU A 266 4.37 -19.46 -26.66
C LEU A 266 5.35 -20.63 -26.48
N LYS A 267 4.83 -21.86 -26.29
CA LYS A 267 5.66 -23.08 -26.21
C LYS A 267 6.47 -23.33 -27.49
N ARG A 268 5.91 -22.98 -28.65
CA ARG A 268 6.62 -23.10 -29.93
C ARG A 268 7.75 -22.09 -30.07
N LEU A 269 7.56 -20.84 -29.64
CA LEU A 269 8.61 -19.81 -29.61
C LEU A 269 9.76 -20.17 -28.67
N ASP A 270 9.47 -20.78 -27.52
CA ASP A 270 10.46 -21.33 -26.59
C ASP A 270 11.29 -22.45 -27.26
N LYS A 271 10.61 -23.45 -27.82
CA LYS A 271 11.24 -24.58 -28.53
C LYS A 271 12.06 -24.17 -29.76
N GLU A 272 11.66 -23.10 -30.45
CA GLU A 272 12.39 -22.53 -31.60
C GLU A 272 13.53 -21.57 -31.16
N GLY A 273 13.75 -21.36 -29.86
CA GLY A 273 14.85 -20.53 -29.33
C GLY A 273 14.66 -19.02 -29.57
N VAL A 274 13.43 -18.56 -29.76
CA VAL A 274 13.10 -17.16 -30.06
C VAL A 274 12.99 -16.32 -28.78
N LEU A 275 12.71 -16.95 -27.64
CA LEU A 275 12.60 -16.27 -26.35
C LEU A 275 13.98 -15.93 -25.78
N LYS A 276 14.11 -14.75 -25.15
CA LYS A 276 15.33 -14.32 -24.44
C LYS A 276 15.46 -14.92 -23.02
N PHE A 277 14.66 -15.93 -22.70
CA PHE A 277 14.60 -16.61 -21.41
C PHE A 277 14.02 -18.01 -21.61
N GLU A 278 14.30 -18.91 -20.68
CA GLU A 278 13.68 -20.23 -20.65
C GLU A 278 12.25 -20.14 -20.09
N LEU A 279 11.27 -20.65 -20.83
CA LEU A 279 9.88 -20.64 -20.39
C LEU A 279 9.63 -21.52 -19.15
N SER A 280 10.41 -22.59 -18.99
CA SER A 280 10.43 -23.45 -17.78
C SER A 280 10.70 -22.64 -16.50
N ALA A 281 11.73 -21.78 -16.51
CA ALA A 281 12.08 -20.91 -15.40
C ALA A 281 10.97 -19.88 -15.10
N VAL A 282 10.34 -19.33 -16.14
CA VAL A 282 9.18 -18.42 -15.99
C VAL A 282 7.99 -19.13 -15.36
N VAL A 283 7.70 -20.36 -15.76
CA VAL A 283 6.62 -21.17 -15.17
C VAL A 283 6.92 -21.50 -13.72
N GLU A 284 8.15 -21.90 -13.38
CA GLU A 284 8.55 -22.16 -11.99
C GLU A 284 8.44 -20.91 -11.10
N GLU A 285 9.01 -19.77 -11.51
CA GLU A 285 8.89 -18.50 -10.79
C GLU A 285 7.41 -18.08 -10.65
N LEU A 286 6.58 -18.25 -11.68
CA LEU A 286 5.14 -17.97 -11.65
C LEU A 286 4.40 -18.86 -10.65
N THR A 287 4.63 -20.17 -10.66
CA THR A 287 4.00 -21.11 -9.72
C THR A 287 4.41 -20.81 -8.29
N LYS A 288 5.68 -20.47 -8.02
CA LYS A 288 6.17 -20.08 -6.69
C LYS A 288 5.39 -18.90 -6.08
N LEU A 289 4.93 -17.94 -6.88
CA LEU A 289 4.12 -16.81 -6.38
C LEU A 289 2.84 -17.25 -5.65
N PHE A 290 2.27 -18.41 -6.00
CA PHE A 290 0.98 -18.85 -5.46
C PHE A 290 1.05 -19.33 -4.00
N VAL A 291 2.23 -19.65 -3.47
CA VAL A 291 2.36 -20.17 -2.08
C VAL A 291 1.82 -19.18 -1.04
N ASN A 292 1.93 -17.87 -1.34
CA ASN A 292 1.56 -16.77 -0.45
C ASN A 292 0.31 -15.98 -0.92
N THR A 293 -0.43 -16.45 -1.92
CA THR A 293 -1.62 -15.73 -2.43
C THR A 293 -2.89 -16.57 -2.41
N ARG A 294 -4.00 -15.97 -1.96
CA ARG A 294 -5.31 -16.63 -1.81
C ARG A 294 -5.82 -17.34 -3.06
N SER A 295 -5.39 -16.89 -4.25
CA SER A 295 -5.66 -17.50 -5.56
C SER A 295 -5.29 -18.98 -5.67
N VAL A 296 -4.40 -19.53 -4.83
CA VAL A 296 -4.10 -20.97 -4.77
C VAL A 296 -5.33 -21.82 -4.42
N SER A 297 -6.31 -21.23 -3.71
CA SER A 297 -7.59 -21.88 -3.38
C SER A 297 -8.61 -21.90 -4.53
N HIS A 298 -8.35 -21.22 -5.65
CA HIS A 298 -9.33 -21.09 -6.73
C HIS A 298 -9.27 -22.28 -7.70
N ALA A 299 -10.43 -22.84 -8.07
CA ALA A 299 -10.53 -23.92 -9.06
C ALA A 299 -9.98 -23.55 -10.45
N TYR A 300 -9.97 -22.26 -10.80
CA TYR A 300 -9.30 -21.77 -12.01
C TYR A 300 -7.78 -22.03 -11.97
N THR A 301 -7.14 -21.72 -10.85
CA THR A 301 -5.70 -21.89 -10.63
C THR A 301 -5.29 -23.35 -10.74
N TYR A 302 -6.07 -24.28 -10.18
CA TYR A 302 -5.84 -25.72 -10.36
C TYR A 302 -5.77 -26.13 -11.84
N ASN A 303 -6.74 -25.68 -12.66
CA ASN A 303 -6.75 -26.01 -14.09
C ASN A 303 -5.54 -25.43 -14.83
N VAL A 304 -5.15 -24.19 -14.55
CA VAL A 304 -3.95 -23.58 -15.13
C VAL A 304 -2.68 -24.33 -14.71
N MET A 305 -2.50 -24.56 -13.40
CA MET A 305 -1.32 -25.22 -12.86
C MET A 305 -1.18 -26.68 -13.32
N ARG A 306 -2.28 -27.38 -13.58
CA ARG A 306 -2.26 -28.73 -14.18
C ARG A 306 -1.71 -28.72 -15.60
N GLU A 307 -2.15 -27.80 -16.47
CA GLU A 307 -1.64 -27.70 -17.85
C GLU A 307 -0.16 -27.27 -17.83
N LEU A 308 0.21 -26.26 -17.02
CA LEU A 308 1.60 -25.82 -16.87
C LEU A 308 2.52 -26.94 -16.35
N ARG A 309 2.06 -27.75 -15.38
CA ARG A 309 2.79 -28.92 -14.85
C ARG A 309 2.99 -30.02 -15.88
N ALA A 310 2.01 -30.24 -16.75
CA ALA A 310 2.08 -31.28 -17.78
C ALA A 310 3.14 -30.95 -18.85
N ASP A 311 3.29 -29.68 -19.20
CA ASP A 311 4.31 -29.21 -20.14
C ASP A 311 5.69 -28.96 -19.49
N PHE A 312 5.71 -28.40 -18.28
CA PHE A 312 6.92 -27.95 -17.58
C PHE A 312 7.03 -28.57 -16.18
N PRO A 313 7.48 -29.84 -16.06
CA PRO A 313 7.71 -30.47 -14.77
C PRO A 313 8.94 -29.89 -14.06
N SER A 314 8.73 -29.34 -12.87
CA SER A 314 9.80 -28.90 -11.94
C SER A 314 9.97 -29.87 -10.76
N GLN A 315 11.18 -29.91 -10.20
CA GLN A 315 11.50 -30.66 -8.96
C GLN A 315 11.57 -29.75 -7.72
N ASP A 316 11.26 -28.46 -7.87
CA ASP A 316 11.32 -27.50 -6.78
C ASP A 316 10.26 -27.81 -5.67
N PRO A 317 10.64 -27.79 -4.39
CA PRO A 317 9.74 -28.14 -3.29
C PRO A 317 8.62 -27.12 -3.08
N THR A 318 8.84 -25.83 -3.36
CA THR A 318 7.80 -24.80 -3.27
C THR A 318 6.79 -24.96 -4.41
N VAL A 319 7.25 -25.30 -5.62
CA VAL A 319 6.34 -25.70 -6.72
C VAL A 319 5.51 -26.91 -6.31
N ARG A 320 6.13 -27.98 -5.80
CA ARG A 320 5.39 -29.17 -5.34
C ARG A 320 4.33 -28.81 -4.30
N LEU A 321 4.67 -28.00 -3.29
CA LEU A 321 3.73 -27.52 -2.28
C LEU A 321 2.55 -26.74 -2.90
N VAL A 322 2.81 -25.82 -3.82
CA VAL A 322 1.75 -25.07 -4.52
C VAL A 322 0.82 -25.99 -5.30
N LEU A 323 1.37 -26.96 -6.05
CA LEU A 323 0.55 -27.90 -6.82
C LEU A 323 -0.34 -28.74 -5.89
N LEU A 324 0.20 -29.25 -4.78
CA LEU A 324 -0.57 -29.96 -3.76
C LEU A 324 -1.64 -29.08 -3.09
N LEU A 325 -1.34 -27.81 -2.82
CA LEU A 325 -2.33 -26.85 -2.32
C LEU A 325 -3.48 -26.69 -3.33
N THR A 326 -3.20 -26.59 -4.64
CA THR A 326 -4.28 -26.56 -5.64
C THR A 326 -5.09 -27.86 -5.69
N VAL A 327 -4.50 -29.03 -5.37
CA VAL A 327 -5.24 -30.29 -5.25
C VAL A 327 -6.21 -30.27 -4.07
N PHE A 328 -5.70 -30.00 -2.85
CA PHE A 328 -6.48 -30.08 -1.62
C PHE A 328 -7.45 -28.90 -1.40
N LEU A 329 -7.13 -27.72 -1.94
CA LEU A 329 -7.91 -26.48 -1.72
C LEU A 329 -8.91 -26.14 -2.85
N ALA A 330 -8.82 -26.72 -4.05
CA ALA A 330 -9.69 -26.32 -5.18
C ALA A 330 -11.11 -26.92 -5.17
N GLU A 331 -11.36 -27.99 -4.42
CA GLU A 331 -12.69 -28.60 -4.33
C GLU A 331 -13.68 -27.70 -3.54
N PRO A 332 -14.92 -27.48 -3.99
CA PRO A 332 -15.90 -26.68 -3.24
C PRO A 332 -16.49 -27.43 -2.03
N LEU A 333 -16.81 -26.67 -0.97
CA LEU A 333 -17.62 -27.13 0.17
C LEU A 333 -19.04 -27.57 -0.29
N PRO A 334 -19.73 -28.51 0.40
CA PRO A 334 -19.64 -28.76 1.83
C PRO A 334 -18.96 -30.09 2.27
N TYR A 335 -18.05 -29.96 3.24
CA TYR A 335 -17.49 -31.06 4.02
C TYR A 335 -17.84 -30.87 5.51
N PRO A 336 -17.95 -31.95 6.30
CA PRO A 336 -18.15 -31.82 7.74
C PRO A 336 -16.92 -31.16 8.37
N GLU A 337 -17.12 -30.08 9.12
CA GLU A 337 -16.05 -29.38 9.87
C GLU A 337 -15.51 -30.21 11.05
N ALA A 338 -16.24 -31.24 11.48
CA ALA A 338 -15.87 -32.08 12.60
C ALA A 338 -14.78 -33.09 12.21
N LEU A 339 -13.61 -32.98 12.85
CA LEU A 339 -12.48 -33.90 12.71
C LEU A 339 -12.78 -35.36 13.12
N SER A 340 -13.88 -35.61 13.82
CA SER A 340 -14.37 -36.96 14.14
C SER A 340 -15.11 -37.63 12.97
N ALA A 341 -15.41 -36.92 11.88
CA ALA A 341 -15.99 -37.50 10.68
C ALA A 341 -14.93 -38.30 9.90
N THR A 342 -15.26 -39.54 9.52
CA THR A 342 -14.39 -40.43 8.75
C THR A 342 -14.97 -40.75 7.38
N VAL A 343 -14.17 -41.36 6.50
CA VAL A 343 -14.63 -41.88 5.19
C VAL A 343 -15.76 -42.92 5.31
N TYR A 344 -15.94 -43.52 6.50
CA TYR A 344 -17.04 -44.44 6.80
C TYR A 344 -18.30 -43.72 7.28
N THR A 345 -18.17 -42.62 8.03
CA THR A 345 -19.32 -41.85 8.55
C THR A 345 -19.77 -40.72 7.63
N SER A 346 -18.95 -40.28 6.68
CA SER A 346 -19.25 -39.19 5.74
C SER A 346 -18.98 -39.55 4.26
N PRO A 347 -20.03 -39.66 3.42
CA PRO A 347 -19.88 -39.86 1.97
C PRO A 347 -19.19 -38.70 1.24
N SER A 348 -19.34 -37.46 1.71
CA SER A 348 -18.67 -36.30 1.10
C SER A 348 -17.17 -36.33 1.35
N LEU A 349 -16.75 -36.79 2.54
CA LEU A 349 -15.33 -36.96 2.89
C LEU A 349 -14.68 -38.10 2.08
N ARG A 350 -15.39 -39.21 1.84
CA ARG A 350 -14.97 -40.26 0.90
C ARG A 350 -14.73 -39.72 -0.51
N THR A 351 -15.64 -38.89 -0.98
CA THR A 351 -15.56 -38.26 -2.30
C THR A 351 -14.38 -37.31 -2.37
N TYR A 352 -14.15 -36.49 -1.34
CA TYR A 352 -12.99 -35.60 -1.24
C TYR A 352 -11.66 -36.34 -1.33
N VAL A 353 -11.46 -37.39 -0.51
CA VAL A 353 -10.20 -38.16 -0.49
C VAL A 353 -9.92 -38.77 -1.86
N ARG A 354 -10.91 -39.42 -2.47
CA ARG A 354 -10.79 -39.99 -3.82
C ARG A 354 -10.47 -38.91 -4.86
N ASN A 355 -11.20 -37.80 -4.88
CA ASN A 355 -10.95 -36.72 -5.84
C ASN A 355 -9.53 -36.13 -5.67
N CYS A 356 -9.05 -35.97 -4.44
CA CYS A 356 -7.68 -35.51 -4.18
C CYS A 356 -6.63 -36.51 -4.67
N LYS A 357 -6.89 -37.82 -4.52
CA LYS A 357 -6.04 -38.88 -5.06
C LYS A 357 -5.96 -38.81 -6.59
N GLU A 358 -7.10 -38.85 -7.26
CA GLU A 358 -7.21 -38.80 -8.72
C GLU A 358 -6.51 -37.56 -9.31
N LYS A 359 -6.61 -36.41 -8.64
CA LYS A 359 -5.90 -35.18 -9.04
C LYS A 359 -4.39 -35.23 -8.78
N ALA A 360 -3.95 -35.76 -7.63
CA ALA A 360 -2.53 -35.89 -7.32
C ALA A 360 -1.82 -36.88 -8.26
N GLU A 361 -2.48 -37.99 -8.60
CA GLU A 361 -2.04 -38.95 -9.61
C GLU A 361 -2.03 -38.28 -11.00
N GLY A 362 -3.11 -37.62 -11.40
CA GLY A 362 -3.22 -36.92 -12.69
C GLY A 362 -2.25 -35.75 -12.90
N MET A 363 -1.62 -35.24 -11.83
CA MET A 363 -0.55 -34.22 -11.89
C MET A 363 0.87 -34.78 -11.73
N ASN A 364 1.01 -36.12 -11.65
CA ASN A 364 2.28 -36.80 -11.34
C ASN A 364 2.93 -36.26 -10.05
N LEU A 365 2.11 -36.10 -9.00
CA LEU A 365 2.56 -35.73 -7.64
C LEU A 365 2.62 -36.93 -6.69
N ALA A 366 1.95 -38.04 -7.04
CA ALA A 366 2.01 -39.28 -6.28
C ALA A 366 3.42 -39.93 -6.32
N PRO A 367 3.86 -40.60 -5.24
CA PRO A 367 3.20 -40.70 -3.94
C PRO A 367 3.22 -39.38 -3.17
N VAL A 368 2.14 -39.10 -2.44
CA VAL A 368 2.09 -38.01 -1.45
C VAL A 368 2.67 -38.53 -0.14
N THR A 369 3.53 -37.75 0.51
CA THR A 369 4.27 -38.16 1.72
C THR A 369 3.70 -37.50 2.98
N ARG A 370 4.06 -38.01 4.17
CA ARG A 370 3.72 -37.35 5.45
C ARG A 370 4.23 -35.90 5.51
N LYS A 371 5.41 -35.63 4.93
CA LYS A 371 5.97 -34.27 4.84
C LYS A 371 5.10 -33.35 3.96
N ASP A 372 4.63 -33.85 2.83
CA ASP A 372 3.72 -33.10 1.95
C ASP A 372 2.43 -32.68 2.69
N LEU A 373 1.85 -33.59 3.49
CA LEU A 373 0.67 -33.27 4.29
C LEU A 373 0.97 -32.23 5.39
N TYR A 374 2.13 -32.33 6.04
CA TYR A 374 2.60 -31.34 7.01
C TYR A 374 2.74 -29.95 6.38
N ASP A 375 3.48 -29.83 5.27
CA ASP A 375 3.73 -28.57 4.58
C ASP A 375 2.41 -27.93 4.06
N VAL A 376 1.48 -28.75 3.54
CA VAL A 376 0.13 -28.33 3.12
C VAL A 376 -0.71 -27.86 4.32
N LEU A 377 -0.66 -28.56 5.45
CA LEU A 377 -1.39 -28.19 6.67
C LEU A 377 -0.85 -26.90 7.30
N LEU A 378 0.44 -26.60 7.16
CA LEU A 378 1.02 -25.34 7.64
C LEU A 378 0.67 -24.14 6.76
N ASN A 379 0.51 -24.30 5.43
CA ASN A 379 0.22 -23.18 4.55
C ASN A 379 -0.99 -22.34 5.02
N GLN A 380 -0.83 -21.02 5.05
CA GLN A 380 -1.79 -20.08 5.63
C GLN A 380 -3.23 -20.18 5.10
N PHE A 381 -3.46 -20.72 3.90
CA PHE A 381 -4.77 -20.87 3.27
C PHE A 381 -5.52 -22.19 3.58
N THR A 382 -4.98 -23.02 4.45
CA THR A 382 -5.54 -24.35 4.79
C THR A 382 -6.44 -24.42 6.07
N PRO A 383 -6.89 -23.33 6.75
CA PRO A 383 -7.46 -23.46 8.11
C PRO A 383 -8.70 -24.36 8.19
N ASP A 384 -9.63 -24.25 7.24
CA ASP A 384 -10.92 -24.92 7.28
C ASP A 384 -10.92 -26.36 6.70
N ARG A 385 -9.77 -26.87 6.23
CA ARG A 385 -9.67 -28.16 5.50
C ARG A 385 -8.86 -29.26 6.19
N CYS A 386 -8.39 -29.02 7.42
CA CYS A 386 -7.47 -29.95 8.08
C CYS A 386 -8.00 -31.40 8.14
N GLY A 387 -9.29 -31.60 8.41
CA GLY A 387 -9.91 -32.93 8.46
C GLY A 387 -9.87 -33.72 7.16
N GLY A 388 -10.11 -33.07 6.03
CA GLY A 388 -10.00 -33.71 4.72
C GLY A 388 -8.58 -34.23 4.44
N ILE A 389 -7.57 -33.44 4.82
CA ILE A 389 -6.16 -33.71 4.56
C ILE A 389 -5.63 -34.79 5.52
N LEU A 390 -6.00 -34.73 6.80
CA LEU A 390 -5.69 -35.77 7.79
C LEU A 390 -6.34 -37.11 7.41
N GLN A 391 -7.60 -37.09 6.96
CA GLN A 391 -8.30 -38.29 6.51
C GLN A 391 -7.70 -38.88 5.23
N TYR A 392 -7.17 -38.04 4.32
CA TYR A 392 -6.39 -38.49 3.16
C TYR A 392 -5.12 -39.22 3.61
N GLY A 393 -4.39 -38.69 4.60
CA GLY A 393 -3.25 -39.37 5.22
C GLY A 393 -3.61 -40.75 5.83
N GLN A 394 -4.74 -40.84 6.54
CA GLN A 394 -5.18 -42.12 7.11
C GLN A 394 -5.54 -43.17 6.04
N VAL A 395 -6.18 -42.77 4.93
CA VAL A 395 -6.72 -43.72 3.93
C VAL A 395 -5.72 -44.03 2.81
N GLU A 396 -5.04 -43.03 2.26
CA GLU A 396 -4.21 -43.18 1.06
C GLU A 396 -2.72 -43.37 1.39
N LEU A 397 -2.24 -42.83 2.52
CA LEU A 397 -0.88 -43.10 3.03
C LEU A 397 -0.86 -44.25 4.05
N GLY A 398 -2.03 -44.76 4.47
CA GLY A 398 -2.15 -45.82 5.46
C GLY A 398 -1.65 -45.44 6.86
N MET A 399 -1.65 -44.14 7.19
CA MET A 399 -1.13 -43.66 8.49
C MET A 399 -1.94 -44.22 9.65
N GLY A 400 -1.25 -44.86 10.61
CA GLY A 400 -1.86 -45.30 11.87
C GLY A 400 -2.27 -44.12 12.74
N ASN A 401 -3.08 -44.39 13.77
CA ASN A 401 -3.55 -43.34 14.69
C ASN A 401 -2.39 -42.65 15.42
N GLU A 402 -1.33 -43.38 15.78
CA GLU A 402 -0.12 -42.81 16.42
C GLU A 402 0.63 -41.85 15.49
N ASP A 403 0.81 -42.22 14.21
CA ASP A 403 1.40 -41.35 13.19
C ASP A 403 0.57 -40.09 12.94
N LEU A 404 -0.76 -40.24 12.94
CA LEU A 404 -1.70 -39.15 12.75
C LEU A 404 -1.72 -38.20 13.96
N GLU A 405 -1.72 -38.73 15.19
CA GLU A 405 -1.57 -37.94 16.41
C GLU A 405 -0.25 -37.19 16.43
N GLN A 406 0.86 -37.83 16.06
CA GLN A 406 2.15 -37.15 16.01
C GLN A 406 2.15 -36.04 14.96
N LEU A 407 1.66 -36.30 13.74
CA LEU A 407 1.51 -35.25 12.70
C LEU A 407 0.65 -34.08 13.20
N VAL A 408 -0.46 -34.37 13.90
CA VAL A 408 -1.33 -33.36 14.48
C VAL A 408 -0.62 -32.54 15.57
N ARG A 409 0.19 -33.15 16.43
CA ARG A 409 1.01 -32.44 17.43
C ARG A 409 2.06 -31.56 16.75
N ASP A 410 2.78 -32.09 15.76
CA ASP A 410 3.80 -31.36 14.97
C ASP A 410 3.19 -30.12 14.29
N VAL A 411 2.01 -30.28 13.67
CA VAL A 411 1.24 -29.20 13.02
C VAL A 411 0.70 -28.20 14.02
N ALA A 412 0.16 -28.64 15.16
CA ALA A 412 -0.40 -27.77 16.19
C ALA A 412 0.67 -26.83 16.78
N ILE A 413 1.86 -27.34 17.09
CA ILE A 413 3.00 -26.54 17.56
C ILE A 413 3.41 -25.51 16.50
N SER A 414 3.57 -25.94 15.25
CA SER A 414 4.08 -25.10 14.17
C SER A 414 3.05 -24.05 13.70
N CYS A 415 1.75 -24.31 13.85
CA CYS A 415 0.68 -23.35 13.61
C CYS A 415 0.71 -22.15 14.57
N LEU A 416 1.41 -22.22 15.71
CA LEU A 416 1.47 -21.11 16.68
C LEU A 416 2.14 -19.84 16.11
N GLU A 417 3.12 -19.99 15.21
CA GLU A 417 3.79 -18.87 14.53
C GLU A 417 3.00 -18.31 13.33
N ILE A 418 1.94 -19.01 12.88
CA ILE A 418 1.22 -18.70 11.63
C ILE A 418 -0.12 -18.05 11.97
N GLY A 419 -0.15 -16.71 12.03
CA GLY A 419 -1.27 -15.95 12.60
C GLY A 419 -2.67 -16.29 12.07
N SER A 420 -2.85 -16.78 10.83
CA SER A 420 -4.18 -17.15 10.30
C SER A 420 -4.76 -18.48 10.81
N LYS A 421 -4.05 -19.22 11.68
CA LYS A 421 -4.36 -20.62 12.05
C LYS A 421 -5.28 -20.83 13.25
N GLY A 422 -5.83 -19.79 13.88
CA GLY A 422 -6.65 -19.93 15.09
C GLY A 422 -7.85 -20.88 14.93
N LYS A 423 -8.52 -20.88 13.77
CA LYS A 423 -9.60 -21.85 13.45
C LYS A 423 -9.09 -23.30 13.46
N MET A 424 -7.93 -23.56 12.84
CA MET A 424 -7.34 -24.90 12.76
C MET A 424 -6.94 -25.39 14.15
N LEU A 425 -6.27 -24.55 14.95
CA LEU A 425 -5.89 -24.90 16.32
C LEU A 425 -7.11 -25.26 17.19
N GLN A 426 -8.20 -24.49 17.07
CA GLN A 426 -9.47 -24.81 17.73
C GLN A 426 -10.04 -26.17 17.31
N GLN A 427 -9.92 -26.55 16.03
CA GLN A 427 -10.33 -27.86 15.55
C GLN A 427 -9.42 -28.96 16.11
N LEU A 428 -8.09 -28.81 16.02
CA LEU A 428 -7.13 -29.81 16.49
C LEU A 428 -7.27 -30.11 17.99
N VAL A 429 -7.39 -29.09 18.84
CA VAL A 429 -7.60 -29.29 20.30
C VAL A 429 -8.93 -29.99 20.59
N ARG A 430 -10.00 -29.68 19.85
CA ARG A 430 -11.29 -30.42 19.97
C ARG A 430 -11.19 -31.89 19.54
N TYR A 431 -10.23 -32.24 18.68
CA TYR A 431 -10.01 -33.61 18.22
C TYR A 431 -9.16 -34.43 19.20
N SER A 432 -8.09 -33.86 19.74
CA SER A 432 -7.30 -34.48 20.81
C SER A 432 -7.01 -33.46 21.91
N PRO A 433 -7.73 -33.52 23.05
CA PRO A 433 -7.53 -32.61 24.19
C PRO A 433 -6.10 -32.59 24.73
N SER A 434 -5.34 -33.69 24.57
CA SER A 434 -3.92 -33.75 24.96
C SER A 434 -3.03 -32.69 24.28
N ILE A 435 -3.48 -32.11 23.17
CA ILE A 435 -2.77 -31.02 22.47
C ILE A 435 -2.82 -29.72 23.30
N GLU A 436 -3.85 -29.50 24.12
CA GLU A 436 -3.99 -28.31 24.96
C GLU A 436 -2.83 -28.20 25.97
N ASP A 437 -2.50 -29.32 26.63
CA ASP A 437 -1.36 -29.45 27.55
C ASP A 437 -0.03 -29.27 26.80
N VAL A 438 0.12 -29.89 25.62
CA VAL A 438 1.33 -29.79 24.79
C VAL A 438 1.56 -28.37 24.32
N ILE A 439 0.54 -27.67 23.83
CA ILE A 439 0.61 -26.25 23.45
C ILE A 439 0.98 -25.40 24.66
N SER A 440 0.33 -25.60 25.80
CA SER A 440 0.58 -24.84 27.02
C SER A 440 2.02 -24.96 27.50
N ALA A 441 2.51 -26.20 27.60
CA ALA A 441 3.89 -26.49 27.98
C ALA A 441 4.89 -25.94 26.95
N HIS A 442 4.64 -26.12 25.66
CA HIS A 442 5.52 -25.64 24.59
C HIS A 442 5.61 -24.10 24.57
N VAL A 443 4.48 -23.40 24.72
CA VAL A 443 4.45 -21.93 24.68
C VAL A 443 5.24 -21.32 25.84
N VAL A 444 4.99 -21.78 27.07
CA VAL A 444 5.65 -21.27 28.26
C VAL A 444 7.16 -21.57 28.26
N SER A 445 7.59 -22.68 27.66
CA SER A 445 9.00 -23.08 27.61
C SER A 445 9.80 -22.50 26.43
N ASN A 446 9.18 -22.20 25.27
CA ASN A 446 9.92 -21.82 24.05
C ASN A 446 9.64 -20.38 23.56
N TYR A 447 8.56 -19.74 24.00
CA TYR A 447 8.18 -18.39 23.55
C TYR A 447 8.13 -17.35 24.68
N ARG A 448 8.50 -17.68 25.92
CA ARG A 448 8.73 -16.67 26.94
C ARG A 448 9.93 -15.79 26.53
N ILE A 449 9.77 -14.48 26.62
CA ILE A 449 10.81 -13.49 26.30
C ILE A 449 10.96 -12.57 27.52
N ASP A 450 12.18 -12.42 28.02
CA ASP A 450 12.56 -11.41 29.02
C ASP A 450 13.34 -10.25 28.38
N VAL A 451 13.57 -9.17 29.13
CA VAL A 451 14.17 -7.94 28.57
C VAL A 451 15.59 -8.16 28.06
N ASP A 452 16.31 -9.11 28.65
CA ASP A 452 17.71 -9.44 28.32
C ASP A 452 17.85 -10.32 27.06
N ASP A 453 16.77 -10.98 26.62
CA ASP A 453 16.72 -11.73 25.35
C ASP A 453 16.66 -10.80 24.12
N LEU A 454 16.36 -9.51 24.34
CA LEU A 454 16.21 -8.50 23.29
C LEU A 454 17.58 -7.91 22.88
N PRO A 455 17.76 -7.54 21.60
CA PRO A 455 18.99 -6.93 21.10
C PRO A 455 19.48 -5.74 21.94
N PRO A 456 20.81 -5.50 22.02
CA PRO A 456 21.39 -4.33 22.67
C PRO A 456 20.75 -3.02 22.18
N TYR A 457 20.48 -2.09 23.11
CA TYR A 457 19.77 -0.82 22.79
C TYR A 457 20.58 0.11 21.88
N ASP A 458 21.90 -0.14 21.82
CA ASP A 458 22.90 0.50 20.99
C ASP A 458 22.99 -0.11 19.58
N ASP A 459 22.51 -1.35 19.36
CA ASP A 459 22.33 -1.91 18.02
C ASP A 459 20.94 -1.53 17.46
N GLU A 460 20.89 -0.31 16.90
CA GLU A 460 19.69 0.22 16.27
C GLU A 460 19.19 -0.63 15.09
N LYS A 461 20.08 -1.35 14.39
CA LYS A 461 19.69 -2.19 13.24
C LYS A 461 19.02 -3.48 13.72
N ALA A 462 19.58 -4.14 14.73
CA ALA A 462 18.97 -5.31 15.34
C ALA A 462 17.65 -4.96 16.04
N CYS A 463 17.59 -3.85 16.79
CA CYS A 463 16.36 -3.35 17.41
C CYS A 463 15.26 -3.00 16.38
N ALA A 464 15.62 -2.37 15.26
CA ALA A 464 14.68 -2.08 14.18
C ALA A 464 14.12 -3.36 13.55
N ASN A 465 14.97 -4.35 13.28
CA ASN A 465 14.60 -5.59 12.57
C ASN A 465 14.00 -6.68 13.48
N TYR A 466 14.05 -6.54 14.80
CA TYR A 466 13.57 -7.56 15.74
C TYR A 466 12.07 -7.87 15.56
N GLN A 467 11.68 -9.14 15.44
CA GLN A 467 10.28 -9.53 15.40
C GLN A 467 10.04 -10.76 16.28
N ALA A 468 9.07 -10.68 17.17
CA ALA A 468 8.66 -11.79 18.00
C ALA A 468 8.00 -12.89 17.15
N LYS A 469 8.15 -14.16 17.56
CA LYS A 469 7.78 -15.33 16.75
C LYS A 469 6.26 -15.52 16.62
N LEU A 470 5.53 -15.39 17.72
CA LEU A 470 4.07 -15.41 17.78
C LEU A 470 3.51 -14.03 17.39
N CYS A 471 2.20 -13.94 17.17
CA CYS A 471 1.50 -12.67 16.95
C CYS A 471 2.10 -11.81 15.82
N ARG A 472 2.54 -12.44 14.71
CA ARG A 472 2.99 -11.70 13.53
C ARG A 472 1.78 -11.19 12.74
N ALA A 473 1.87 -9.97 12.21
CA ALA A 473 0.75 -9.31 11.54
C ALA A 473 0.31 -10.06 10.26
N VAL A 474 -0.83 -10.77 10.34
CA VAL A 474 -1.47 -11.47 9.21
C VAL A 474 -1.79 -10.51 8.06
N MET A 475 -2.18 -9.28 8.40
CA MET A 475 -2.34 -8.18 7.45
C MET A 475 -1.17 -7.21 7.60
N SER A 476 -0.09 -7.48 6.87
CA SER A 476 1.01 -6.53 6.73
C SER A 476 0.58 -5.35 5.85
N PHE A 477 -0.18 -4.40 6.43
CA PHE A 477 -0.46 -3.09 5.85
C PHE A 477 0.80 -2.20 5.92
N THR A 478 1.88 -2.60 5.25
CA THR A 478 2.94 -1.66 4.91
C THR A 478 2.32 -0.55 4.06
N PRO A 479 2.28 0.72 4.50
CA PRO A 479 1.78 1.81 3.68
C PRO A 479 2.62 1.90 2.40
N TYR A 480 1.96 2.24 1.28
CA TYR A 480 2.47 2.15 -0.10
C TYR A 480 3.66 3.09 -0.41
N SER A 481 4.83 2.87 0.20
CA SER A 481 6.07 3.60 -0.07
C SER A 481 7.32 2.72 -0.29
N THR A 482 7.33 1.45 0.12
CA THR A 482 8.51 0.56 -0.01
C THR A 482 8.17 -0.85 -0.51
N ALA A 483 7.32 -0.94 -1.55
CA ALA A 483 7.00 -2.21 -2.23
C ALA A 483 8.14 -2.81 -3.09
N ASN A 484 9.38 -2.30 -2.92
CA ASN A 484 10.58 -2.70 -3.67
C ASN A 484 11.65 -3.41 -2.83
N ASP A 485 11.50 -3.52 -1.50
CA ASP A 485 12.60 -3.89 -0.59
C ASP A 485 12.31 -5.10 0.31
N TYR A 486 11.43 -6.00 -0.15
CA TYR A 486 11.18 -7.31 0.49
C TYR A 486 11.36 -8.45 -0.53
N THR A 487 12.60 -8.63 -0.98
CA THR A 487 13.14 -9.94 -1.32
C THR A 487 13.93 -10.46 -0.12
N MET A 488 13.66 -11.70 0.32
CA MET A 488 14.41 -12.31 1.42
C MET A 488 15.89 -12.49 1.06
N ASP A 489 16.74 -12.52 2.08
CA ASP A 489 18.18 -12.28 1.99
C ASP A 489 18.93 -13.19 0.99
N ILE A 490 19.71 -12.55 0.11
CA ILE A 490 20.94 -13.10 -0.47
C ILE A 490 22.00 -12.00 -0.34
N ASP A 491 23.06 -12.27 0.43
CA ASP A 491 24.09 -11.30 0.80
C ASP A 491 24.89 -10.75 -0.40
N VAL A 492 24.76 -9.44 -0.67
CA VAL A 492 25.80 -8.63 -1.33
C VAL A 492 25.81 -7.22 -0.72
N PRO A 493 26.96 -6.71 -0.23
CA PRO A 493 27.02 -5.41 0.45
C PRO A 493 27.10 -4.23 -0.53
N THR A 494 26.08 -3.37 -0.56
CA THR A 494 26.12 -2.11 -1.33
C THR A 494 26.54 -0.92 -0.45
N ARG A 495 27.40 -0.07 -1.01
CA ARG A 495 28.11 1.03 -0.33
C ARG A 495 27.25 2.31 -0.27
N ALA A 496 27.38 3.07 0.81
CA ALA A 496 26.56 4.26 1.05
C ALA A 496 26.97 5.48 0.19
N GLU A 497 25.98 6.23 -0.31
CA GLU A 497 26.14 7.59 -0.83
C GLU A 497 25.15 8.57 -0.19
N THR A 498 25.49 9.86 -0.26
CA THR A 498 25.10 10.89 0.72
C THR A 498 23.83 11.65 0.34
N GLN A 499 22.92 11.87 1.30
CA GLN A 499 21.77 12.76 1.12
C GLN A 499 22.12 14.22 1.39
N SER A 500 21.61 15.14 0.56
CA SER A 500 21.65 16.60 0.77
C SER A 500 20.26 17.15 1.15
N PRO A 501 20.16 18.24 1.95
CA PRO A 501 18.93 18.61 2.63
C PRO A 501 17.98 19.48 1.78
N GLY A 502 16.67 19.33 2.02
CA GLY A 502 15.61 20.15 1.43
C GLY A 502 15.40 21.50 2.13
N ILE A 503 14.61 22.37 1.48
CA ILE A 503 14.15 23.67 1.99
C ILE A 503 12.63 23.77 1.74
N ASP A 504 11.88 24.11 2.78
CA ASP A 504 10.43 24.31 2.73
C ASP A 504 10.03 25.73 2.25
N GLY A 505 8.87 25.85 1.61
CA GLY A 505 8.26 27.13 1.22
C GLY A 505 6.80 26.94 0.75
N GLU A 506 5.88 27.74 1.28
CA GLU A 506 4.43 27.52 1.21
C GLU A 506 3.71 28.11 -0.03
N VAL A 507 2.71 27.34 -0.51
CA VAL A 507 1.41 27.72 -1.13
C VAL A 507 1.36 28.77 -2.28
N GLU A 508 1.04 28.32 -3.49
CA GLU A 508 -0.21 28.68 -4.22
C GLU A 508 -0.43 27.80 -5.48
N ASP A 509 -1.62 27.87 -6.09
CA ASP A 509 -2.13 26.96 -7.13
C ASP A 509 -1.19 26.76 -8.34
N SER A 510 -0.82 25.50 -8.62
CA SER A 510 -0.09 25.13 -9.84
C SER A 510 -0.75 23.98 -10.60
N ILE A 511 -0.94 24.22 -11.90
CA ILE A 511 -1.48 23.25 -12.86
C ILE A 511 -0.53 22.07 -12.92
N GLY A 512 -0.96 20.91 -12.39
CA GLY A 512 -0.17 19.68 -12.36
C GLY A 512 0.43 19.35 -13.73
N SER A 513 1.72 19.66 -13.86
CA SER A 513 2.57 19.26 -14.98
C SER A 513 2.76 17.76 -14.88
N GLY A 514 2.26 17.03 -15.86
CA GLY A 514 2.63 15.63 -16.01
C GLY A 514 4.07 15.60 -16.46
N SER A 515 5.01 15.52 -15.51
CA SER A 515 6.35 15.03 -15.82
C SER A 515 6.17 13.62 -16.38
N VAL A 516 6.33 13.49 -17.69
CA VAL A 516 6.49 12.19 -18.31
C VAL A 516 7.76 11.59 -17.73
N LEU A 517 7.72 10.31 -17.36
CA LEU A 517 8.86 9.57 -16.82
C LEU A 517 9.95 9.43 -17.91
N VAL A 518 10.76 10.48 -18.07
CA VAL A 518 11.91 10.51 -19.00
C VAL A 518 13.20 10.03 -18.30
N ASP A 519 13.24 10.06 -16.96
CA ASP A 519 14.43 9.64 -16.18
C ASP A 519 14.62 8.12 -16.06
N ASP A 520 13.61 7.29 -16.35
CA ASP A 520 13.75 5.82 -16.28
C ASP A 520 14.44 5.23 -17.53
N ALA A 521 14.80 6.08 -18.51
CA ALA A 521 15.41 5.66 -19.77
C ALA A 521 16.95 5.75 -19.79
N ARG A 522 17.60 6.22 -18.71
CA ARG A 522 19.04 6.56 -18.71
C ARG A 522 19.90 5.93 -17.61
N LEU A 523 19.34 5.08 -16.74
CA LEU A 523 20.05 4.53 -15.58
C LEU A 523 20.20 3.00 -15.57
N ALA A 524 20.05 2.33 -16.72
CA ALA A 524 20.25 0.88 -16.83
C ALA A 524 20.76 0.44 -18.23
N GLU A 525 21.76 1.12 -18.80
CA GLU A 525 22.50 0.58 -19.95
C GLU A 525 23.41 -0.58 -19.49
N GLY A 526 22.88 -1.81 -19.50
CA GLY A 526 23.68 -3.01 -19.24
C GLY A 526 22.91 -4.29 -18.91
N VAL A 527 21.71 -4.20 -18.34
CA VAL A 527 20.88 -5.37 -18.01
C VAL A 527 19.60 -5.33 -18.82
N GLU A 528 19.43 -6.26 -19.78
CA GLU A 528 18.21 -6.37 -20.56
C GLU A 528 17.00 -6.59 -19.63
N ASN A 529 16.07 -5.63 -19.60
CA ASN A 529 14.93 -5.69 -18.69
C ASN A 529 13.87 -6.68 -19.22
N LEU A 530 14.09 -7.97 -18.93
CA LEU A 530 13.24 -9.09 -19.33
C LEU A 530 11.84 -9.07 -18.68
N GLY A 531 11.56 -8.15 -17.77
CA GLY A 531 10.27 -8.06 -17.07
C GLY A 531 10.21 -8.80 -15.73
N ARG A 532 9.19 -8.45 -14.94
CA ARG A 532 8.82 -9.09 -13.67
C ARG A 532 7.62 -10.00 -13.90
N ILE A 533 7.63 -11.19 -13.30
CA ILE A 533 6.54 -12.15 -13.36
C ILE A 533 5.44 -11.74 -12.38
N THR A 534 4.18 -11.83 -12.80
CA THR A 534 3.00 -11.58 -11.95
C THR A 534 1.90 -12.61 -12.24
N GLN A 535 0.92 -12.70 -11.34
CA GLN A 535 -0.27 -13.55 -11.50
C GLN A 535 -1.41 -12.88 -12.29
N ASP A 536 -1.15 -11.78 -13.01
CA ASP A 536 -2.18 -11.16 -13.84
C ASP A 536 -2.45 -12.02 -15.09
N THR A 537 -3.71 -12.11 -15.51
CA THR A 537 -4.06 -12.71 -16.80
C THR A 537 -3.84 -11.72 -17.92
N LEU A 538 -3.50 -12.24 -19.11
CA LEU A 538 -3.37 -11.48 -20.35
C LEU A 538 -4.59 -10.55 -20.60
N THR A 539 -5.81 -11.08 -20.49
CA THR A 539 -7.05 -10.32 -20.69
C THR A 539 -7.19 -9.17 -19.68
N THR A 540 -6.83 -9.39 -18.42
CA THR A 540 -6.87 -8.33 -17.39
C THR A 540 -5.84 -7.24 -17.67
N MET A 541 -4.64 -7.59 -18.15
CA MET A 541 -3.61 -6.59 -18.50
C MET A 541 -3.92 -5.81 -19.76
N ILE A 542 -4.45 -6.47 -20.81
CA ILE A 542 -4.97 -5.81 -22.01
C ILE A 542 -6.01 -4.75 -21.64
N ARG A 543 -6.99 -5.10 -20.80
CA ARG A 543 -8.03 -4.16 -20.36
C ARG A 543 -7.45 -2.97 -19.58
N LYS A 544 -6.45 -3.19 -18.72
CA LYS A 544 -5.76 -2.10 -18.02
C LYS A 544 -5.05 -1.17 -19.01
N ASP A 545 -4.39 -1.71 -20.03
CA ASP A 545 -3.69 -0.90 -21.04
C ASP A 545 -4.65 -0.12 -21.94
N GLU A 546 -5.74 -0.74 -22.42
CA GLU A 546 -6.78 -0.08 -23.23
C GLU A 546 -7.46 1.08 -22.50
N VAL A 547 -7.63 0.97 -21.17
CA VAL A 547 -8.18 2.04 -20.32
C VAL A 547 -7.12 3.11 -19.97
N SER A 548 -5.83 2.77 -20.04
CA SER A 548 -4.70 3.62 -19.61
C SER A 548 -4.19 4.70 -20.59
N PRO A 549 -5.01 5.25 -21.51
CA PRO A 549 -4.74 6.58 -22.08
C PRO A 549 -5.91 7.57 -21.92
N VAL A 550 -6.92 7.31 -21.09
CA VAL A 550 -7.98 8.30 -20.79
C VAL A 550 -7.57 9.18 -19.61
N GLY A 551 -6.68 10.13 -19.88
CA GLY A 551 -6.21 11.10 -18.89
C GLY A 551 -7.34 11.88 -18.20
N ARG A 552 -7.20 12.06 -16.89
CA ARG A 552 -7.93 13.06 -16.07
C ARG A 552 -9.46 12.92 -15.98
N ARG A 553 -10.01 11.73 -15.77
CA ARG A 553 -11.23 11.60 -14.92
C ARG A 553 -10.84 11.36 -13.46
N ARG A 554 -10.80 12.45 -12.66
CA ARG A 554 -10.58 12.45 -11.18
C ARG A 554 -11.64 11.66 -10.36
N ARG A 555 -12.49 10.86 -11.01
CA ARG A 555 -13.53 10.01 -10.40
C ARG A 555 -13.64 8.68 -11.15
N TYR A 556 -12.56 7.88 -11.13
CA TYR A 556 -12.58 6.51 -11.69
C TYR A 556 -11.89 5.46 -10.79
N TYR A 557 -11.65 5.80 -9.52
CA TYR A 557 -11.01 4.94 -8.52
C TYR A 557 -11.87 3.77 -7.98
N GLY A 558 -13.03 3.47 -8.57
CA GLY A 558 -13.97 2.50 -7.98
C GLY A 558 -14.94 1.76 -8.90
N ALA A 559 -14.83 1.85 -10.23
CA ALA A 559 -15.83 1.26 -11.14
C ALA A 559 -15.39 -0.01 -11.88
N PHE A 560 -14.09 -0.19 -12.13
CA PHE A 560 -13.57 -1.30 -12.97
C PHE A 560 -12.28 -1.95 -12.44
N SER A 561 -11.91 -1.72 -11.18
CA SER A 561 -11.04 -2.70 -10.52
C SER A 561 -11.89 -3.93 -10.25
N SER A 562 -11.60 -5.01 -10.98
CA SER A 562 -12.22 -6.31 -10.77
C SER A 562 -11.91 -6.76 -9.34
N TYR A 563 -12.88 -6.63 -8.43
CA TYR A 563 -12.70 -6.88 -7.00
C TYR A 563 -12.23 -8.33 -6.74
N THR A 564 -12.61 -9.25 -7.62
CA THR A 564 -12.16 -10.65 -7.65
C THR A 564 -10.66 -10.80 -7.93
N ASP A 565 -10.11 -10.02 -8.85
CA ASP A 565 -8.70 -10.12 -9.28
C ASP A 565 -7.75 -9.61 -8.18
N HIS A 566 -8.20 -8.66 -7.36
CA HIS A 566 -7.43 -8.17 -6.20
C HIS A 566 -7.60 -9.10 -4.99
N ALA A 567 -8.82 -9.61 -4.76
CA ALA A 567 -9.08 -10.57 -3.68
C ALA A 567 -8.24 -11.85 -3.79
N GLY A 568 -7.95 -12.32 -5.01
CA GLY A 568 -7.06 -13.47 -5.24
C GLY A 568 -5.59 -13.22 -4.88
N LYS A 569 -5.12 -11.97 -4.91
CA LYS A 569 -3.72 -11.61 -4.61
C LYS A 569 -3.48 -11.27 -3.13
N LEU A 570 -4.51 -11.34 -2.29
CA LEU A 570 -4.37 -11.12 -0.86
C LEU A 570 -3.49 -12.22 -0.24
N THR A 571 -2.61 -11.79 0.66
CA THR A 571 -1.67 -12.66 1.38
C THR A 571 -2.27 -13.30 2.63
N TYR A 572 -3.60 -13.29 2.75
CA TYR A 572 -4.33 -13.83 3.90
C TYR A 572 -5.65 -14.50 3.45
N PRO A 573 -6.18 -15.48 4.22
CA PRO A 573 -7.40 -16.19 3.86
C PRO A 573 -8.65 -15.31 3.81
N ALA A 574 -9.71 -15.82 3.17
CA ALA A 574 -11.03 -15.16 3.13
C ALA A 574 -11.58 -14.89 4.53
N GLU A 575 -11.47 -15.92 5.36
CA GLU A 575 -11.86 -15.95 6.76
C GLU A 575 -10.71 -16.57 7.53
N PHE A 576 -10.30 -15.93 8.61
CA PHE A 576 -9.33 -16.49 9.54
C PHE A 576 -9.69 -16.04 10.95
N VAL A 577 -9.22 -16.81 11.92
CA VAL A 577 -9.17 -16.37 13.32
C VAL A 577 -7.69 -16.23 13.63
N ASP A 578 -7.31 -15.07 14.18
CA ASP A 578 -5.94 -14.84 14.60
C ASP A 578 -5.53 -15.83 15.71
N VAL A 579 -4.33 -16.41 15.63
CA VAL A 579 -3.86 -17.39 16.63
C VAL A 579 -3.77 -16.79 18.02
N GLY A 580 -3.30 -15.54 18.16
CA GLY A 580 -3.25 -14.84 19.44
C GLY A 580 -4.65 -14.59 19.99
N ARG A 581 -5.60 -14.18 19.13
CA ARG A 581 -7.01 -14.05 19.52
C ARG A 581 -7.63 -15.38 19.95
N TRP A 582 -7.34 -16.48 19.26
CA TRP A 582 -7.77 -17.82 19.66
C TRP A 582 -7.17 -18.22 21.02
N ALA A 583 -5.87 -18.03 21.22
CA ALA A 583 -5.20 -18.38 22.47
C ALA A 583 -5.77 -17.59 23.66
N TRP A 584 -5.99 -16.28 23.49
CA TRP A 584 -6.65 -15.43 24.51
C TRP A 584 -8.07 -15.92 24.85
N GLN A 585 -8.88 -16.28 23.83
CA GLN A 585 -10.23 -16.78 24.03
C GLN A 585 -10.28 -18.19 24.66
N HIS A 586 -9.30 -19.04 24.38
CA HIS A 586 -9.30 -20.45 24.78
C HIS A 586 -8.72 -20.67 26.18
N PHE A 587 -7.53 -20.13 26.46
CA PHE A 587 -6.84 -20.28 27.74
C PHE A 587 -7.28 -19.23 28.78
N GLY A 588 -7.96 -18.18 28.35
CA GLY A 588 -8.40 -17.09 29.22
C GLY A 588 -7.30 -16.08 29.54
N SER A 589 -7.73 -14.88 29.94
CA SER A 589 -6.89 -13.68 29.93
C SER A 589 -5.74 -13.65 30.94
N ARG A 590 -5.85 -14.39 32.05
CA ARG A 590 -4.83 -14.50 33.11
C ARG A 590 -3.98 -15.77 33.01
N SER A 591 -4.06 -16.52 31.91
CA SER A 591 -3.19 -17.68 31.68
C SER A 591 -1.76 -17.26 31.30
N ALA A 592 -0.78 -18.10 31.64
CA ALA A 592 0.61 -17.93 31.20
C ALA A 592 0.72 -17.90 29.66
N VAL A 593 -0.12 -18.68 28.97
CA VAL A 593 -0.20 -18.72 27.51
C VAL A 593 -0.66 -17.36 26.96
N ALA A 594 -1.80 -16.83 27.45
CA ALA A 594 -2.29 -15.53 27.00
C ALA A 594 -1.32 -14.38 27.33
N ALA A 595 -0.65 -14.42 28.49
CA ALA A 595 0.42 -13.47 28.84
C ALA A 595 1.58 -13.51 27.83
N THR A 596 2.04 -14.71 27.45
CA THR A 596 3.11 -14.89 26.46
C THR A 596 2.70 -14.35 25.08
N PHE A 597 1.51 -14.70 24.59
CA PHE A 597 0.97 -14.15 23.34
C PHE A 597 0.80 -12.62 23.39
N MET A 598 0.38 -12.05 24.53
CA MET A 598 0.27 -10.61 24.72
C MET A 598 1.63 -9.92 24.64
N THR A 599 2.68 -10.47 25.26
CA THR A 599 4.04 -9.94 25.17
C THR A 599 4.56 -9.92 23.72
N HIS A 600 4.33 -10.99 22.95
CA HIS A 600 4.67 -11.02 21.51
C HIS A 600 3.90 -9.98 20.71
N ALA A 601 2.62 -9.78 21.01
CA ALA A 601 1.76 -8.81 20.33
C ALA A 601 2.20 -7.37 20.58
N VAL A 602 2.61 -7.05 21.81
CA VAL A 602 3.21 -5.74 22.14
C VAL A 602 4.49 -5.51 21.32
N LEU A 603 5.38 -6.49 21.25
CA LEU A 603 6.65 -6.39 20.52
C LEU A 603 6.46 -6.20 19.00
N ASN A 604 5.42 -6.83 18.45
CA ASN A 604 5.08 -6.80 17.02
C ASN A 604 4.12 -5.67 16.61
N GLY A 605 3.55 -4.91 17.56
CA GLY A 605 2.57 -3.87 17.28
C GLY A 605 1.23 -4.41 16.79
N THR A 606 0.75 -5.50 17.39
CA THR A 606 -0.51 -6.18 17.00
C THR A 606 -1.52 -6.33 18.15
N VAL A 607 -1.41 -5.55 19.23
CA VAL A 607 -2.24 -5.68 20.44
C VAL A 607 -3.73 -5.54 20.11
N THR A 608 -4.05 -4.54 19.29
CA THR A 608 -5.42 -4.25 18.82
C THR A 608 -6.10 -5.39 18.04
N TYR A 609 -5.34 -6.32 17.44
CA TYR A 609 -5.91 -7.47 16.71
C TYR A 609 -6.32 -8.62 17.62
N ILE A 610 -5.66 -8.77 18.78
CA ILE A 610 -5.91 -9.85 19.75
C ILE A 610 -7.03 -9.47 20.71
N GLN A 611 -7.03 -8.22 21.19
CA GLN A 611 -7.98 -7.72 22.18
C GLN A 611 -8.79 -6.55 21.61
N PRO A 612 -10.01 -6.80 21.10
CA PRO A 612 -10.93 -5.74 20.71
C PRO A 612 -11.23 -4.80 21.88
N LEU A 613 -11.39 -3.50 21.60
CA LEU A 613 -11.52 -2.49 22.66
C LEU A 613 -12.73 -2.74 23.59
N GLU A 614 -13.76 -3.43 23.12
CA GLU A 614 -15.08 -3.54 23.76
C GLU A 614 -15.13 -4.35 25.07
N THR A 615 -14.05 -5.06 25.44
CA THR A 615 -14.09 -6.11 26.49
C THR A 615 -13.08 -5.94 27.64
N PHE A 616 -13.04 -4.75 28.26
CA PHE A 616 -12.07 -4.36 29.30
C PHE A 616 -11.87 -5.40 30.42
N ASP A 617 -12.93 -5.89 31.04
CA ASP A 617 -12.86 -6.84 32.18
C ASP A 617 -12.21 -8.19 31.84
N THR A 618 -12.07 -8.50 30.54
CA THR A 618 -11.51 -9.78 30.05
C THR A 618 -10.16 -9.62 29.34
N ARG A 619 -9.54 -8.44 29.36
CA ARG A 619 -8.21 -8.25 28.75
C ARG A 619 -7.10 -8.95 29.55
N THR A 620 -6.05 -9.40 28.85
CA THR A 620 -4.80 -9.79 29.51
C THR A 620 -4.12 -8.53 30.04
N PRO A 621 -3.73 -8.47 31.33
CA PRO A 621 -3.17 -7.26 31.92
C PRO A 621 -1.90 -6.76 31.22
N LEU A 622 -1.79 -5.43 31.13
CA LEU A 622 -0.55 -4.76 30.75
C LEU A 622 0.41 -4.72 31.94
N THR A 623 1.71 -4.79 31.67
CA THR A 623 2.78 -4.85 32.68
C THR A 623 3.82 -3.78 32.41
N LEU A 624 4.60 -3.40 33.43
CA LEU A 624 5.75 -2.52 33.25
C LEU A 624 6.82 -3.17 32.35
N LYS A 625 6.97 -4.50 32.40
CA LYS A 625 7.84 -5.28 31.50
C LYS A 625 7.58 -4.96 30.03
N HIS A 626 6.31 -4.92 29.60
CA HIS A 626 5.94 -4.54 28.22
C HIS A 626 6.52 -3.19 27.80
N PHE A 627 6.43 -2.16 28.65
CA PHE A 627 7.01 -0.84 28.37
C PHE A 627 8.55 -0.86 28.37
N LYS A 628 9.19 -1.60 29.28
CA LYS A 628 10.65 -1.77 29.30
C LYS A 628 11.18 -2.43 28.03
N MET A 629 10.47 -3.45 27.52
CA MET A 629 10.83 -4.14 26.28
C MET A 629 10.69 -3.24 25.05
N LEU A 630 9.63 -2.43 24.97
CA LEU A 630 9.48 -1.43 23.91
C LEU A 630 10.54 -0.33 23.96
N ALA A 631 10.90 0.14 25.17
CA ALA A 631 12.00 1.08 25.38
C ALA A 631 13.34 0.50 24.90
N ARG A 632 13.63 -0.77 25.25
CA ARG A 632 14.81 -1.52 24.78
C ARG A 632 14.91 -1.58 23.25
N LEU A 633 13.78 -1.77 22.56
CA LEU A 633 13.70 -1.77 21.09
C LEU A 633 13.52 -0.37 20.46
N ALA A 634 13.49 0.71 21.26
CA ALA A 634 13.21 2.08 20.84
C ALA A 634 11.84 2.32 20.14
N ARG A 635 10.90 1.38 20.25
CA ARG A 635 9.58 1.38 19.57
C ARG A 635 8.50 2.11 20.39
N ALA A 636 7.63 2.86 19.73
CA ALA A 636 6.49 3.48 20.41
C ALA A 636 5.48 2.42 20.92
N PRO A 637 4.97 2.52 22.16
CA PRO A 637 3.78 1.79 22.58
C PRO A 637 2.55 2.16 21.75
N GLU A 638 1.72 1.17 21.41
CA GLU A 638 0.43 1.40 20.76
C GLU A 638 -0.47 2.29 21.63
N THR A 639 -1.27 3.16 21.01
CA THR A 639 -2.19 4.08 21.72
C THR A 639 -3.12 3.35 22.70
N VAL A 640 -3.57 2.13 22.34
CA VAL A 640 -4.44 1.28 23.17
C VAL A 640 -3.81 0.92 24.52
N MET A 641 -2.47 0.92 24.63
CA MET A 641 -1.76 0.66 25.89
C MET A 641 -1.90 1.83 26.86
N TYR A 642 -1.83 3.07 26.37
CA TYR A 642 -2.08 4.26 27.20
C TYR A 642 -3.57 4.39 27.54
N GLU A 643 -4.46 4.19 26.57
CA GLU A 643 -5.92 4.20 26.80
C GLU A 643 -6.34 3.19 27.87
N ALA A 644 -5.71 2.01 27.91
CA ALA A 644 -5.97 1.02 28.96
C ALA A 644 -5.54 1.51 30.35
N ILE A 645 -4.40 2.20 30.48
CA ILE A 645 -3.97 2.81 31.76
C ILE A 645 -4.97 3.89 32.17
N GLU A 646 -5.37 4.75 31.24
CA GLU A 646 -6.32 5.87 31.47
C GLU A 646 -7.71 5.38 31.90
N LEU A 647 -8.11 4.20 31.44
CA LEU A 647 -9.35 3.52 31.84
C LEU A 647 -9.16 2.62 33.08
N GLY A 648 -8.05 2.76 33.81
CA GLY A 648 -7.85 2.18 35.14
C GLY A 648 -7.17 0.81 35.17
N ALA A 649 -6.37 0.44 34.15
CA ALA A 649 -5.67 -0.85 34.16
C ALA A 649 -4.77 -1.03 35.40
N ASN A 650 -4.94 -2.16 36.08
CA ASN A 650 -4.10 -2.56 37.22
C ASN A 650 -2.61 -2.53 36.87
N PHE A 651 -1.80 -2.04 37.80
CA PHE A 651 -0.35 -2.01 37.69
C PHE A 651 0.24 -3.37 38.11
N TYR A 652 1.02 -3.96 37.21
CA TYR A 652 1.84 -5.16 37.43
C TYR A 652 3.27 -4.91 36.93
N PHE A 653 4.28 -5.45 37.61
CA PHE A 653 5.67 -5.38 37.14
C PHE A 653 5.88 -6.29 35.94
N SER A 654 5.38 -7.52 36.02
CA SER A 654 5.49 -8.57 34.98
C SER A 654 4.31 -9.54 35.06
N GLU A 655 4.28 -10.54 34.17
CA GLU A 655 3.20 -11.51 34.02
C GLU A 655 3.01 -12.41 35.26
N GLU A 656 4.07 -12.69 36.02
CA GLU A 656 4.02 -13.52 37.22
C GLU A 656 3.06 -12.99 38.28
N ASP A 657 2.93 -11.65 38.38
CA ASP A 657 2.13 -10.97 39.41
C ASP A 657 0.63 -11.29 39.33
N TYR A 658 0.12 -11.68 38.14
CA TYR A 658 -1.29 -11.99 37.91
C TYR A 658 -1.55 -13.41 37.39
N VAL A 659 -0.51 -14.12 36.90
CA VAL A 659 -0.61 -15.53 36.50
C VAL A 659 -0.53 -16.47 37.71
N ASN A 660 0.21 -16.12 38.77
CA ASN A 660 0.33 -16.93 39.99
C ASN A 660 -0.58 -16.40 41.13
N PRO A 661 -1.79 -16.97 41.33
CA PRO A 661 -2.72 -16.51 42.38
C PRO A 661 -2.20 -16.73 43.82
N ALA A 662 -1.14 -17.52 44.01
CA ALA A 662 -0.51 -17.71 45.32
C ALA A 662 0.27 -16.48 45.83
N THR A 663 0.62 -15.54 44.93
CA THR A 663 1.41 -14.33 45.26
C THR A 663 0.53 -13.10 45.47
N SER A 664 -0.70 -13.10 44.96
CA SER A 664 -1.65 -11.99 45.08
C SER A 664 -2.33 -12.02 46.45
N GLY A 665 -1.64 -11.51 47.49
CA GLY A 665 -2.14 -11.39 48.87
C GLY A 665 -3.29 -10.39 49.07
N GLU A 666 -4.12 -10.15 48.06
CA GLU A 666 -5.30 -9.29 48.15
C GLU A 666 -6.56 -10.14 48.33
N ILE A 667 -7.20 -9.93 49.48
CA ILE A 667 -8.41 -10.62 49.90
C ILE A 667 -9.56 -10.22 48.97
N PHE A 668 -9.90 -11.08 48.01
CA PHE A 668 -11.14 -10.99 47.25
C PHE A 668 -12.35 -11.30 48.16
N ILE A 669 -12.87 -10.30 48.88
CA ILE A 669 -14.26 -10.31 49.35
C ILE A 669 -15.16 -10.03 48.14
N GLY A 670 -15.34 -11.07 47.32
CA GLY A 670 -16.23 -11.09 46.17
C GLY A 670 -17.28 -12.18 46.34
N ASN A 671 -18.49 -11.81 46.77
CA ASN A 671 -19.59 -12.74 47.01
C ASN A 671 -20.01 -13.47 45.72
N GLN A 672 -19.54 -14.71 45.52
CA GLN A 672 -20.19 -15.70 44.64
C GLN A 672 -20.23 -17.09 45.30
N SER A 673 -21.01 -17.19 46.38
CA SER A 673 -21.47 -18.46 46.92
C SER A 673 -22.86 -18.79 46.35
N TRP A 674 -22.89 -19.75 45.43
CA TRP A 674 -23.91 -20.80 45.32
C TRP A 674 -25.34 -20.50 45.81
N LEU A 675 -26.30 -20.42 44.88
CA LEU A 675 -27.66 -20.89 45.14
C LEU A 675 -28.23 -21.70 43.97
N ARG A 676 -28.25 -23.02 44.16
CA ARG A 676 -29.07 -23.97 43.40
C ARG A 676 -30.16 -24.48 44.35
N ASN A 677 -31.42 -24.15 44.07
CA ASN A 677 -32.67 -24.68 44.64
C ASN A 677 -32.79 -24.82 46.17
N GLY A 678 -33.60 -23.95 46.78
CA GLY A 678 -34.18 -24.14 48.12
C GLY A 678 -35.51 -23.38 48.26
N SER A 679 -36.62 -24.11 48.36
CA SER A 679 -37.95 -23.53 48.62
C SER A 679 -38.11 -23.20 50.12
N VAL A 680 -38.80 -22.10 50.47
CA VAL A 680 -39.87 -22.05 51.52
C VAL A 680 -40.49 -20.63 51.67
N LYS A 681 -41.83 -20.59 51.55
CA LYS A 681 -42.88 -19.70 52.12
C LYS A 681 -42.63 -18.20 52.44
N SER A 682 -43.19 -17.36 51.56
CA SER A 682 -44.33 -16.42 51.78
C SER A 682 -44.72 -15.94 53.20
N GLU A 683 -44.73 -14.62 53.37
CA GLU A 683 -45.86 -13.75 53.83
C GLU A 683 -45.47 -12.29 53.46
N GLY A 684 -46.33 -11.35 53.03
CA GLY A 684 -47.74 -11.41 52.67
C GLY A 684 -48.54 -10.19 53.16
N ASN A 685 -48.65 -9.09 52.40
CA ASN A 685 -49.87 -8.25 52.44
C ASN A 685 -50.07 -7.22 51.30
N SER A 686 -51.16 -7.45 50.54
CA SER A 686 -52.18 -6.48 50.08
C SER A 686 -51.79 -5.13 49.43
N ILE A 687 -51.83 -5.13 48.09
CA ILE A 687 -52.48 -4.11 47.22
C ILE A 687 -54.02 -4.14 47.50
N PRO A 688 -54.91 -3.16 47.14
CA PRO A 688 -55.34 -3.03 45.72
C PRO A 688 -56.02 -1.70 45.21
N VAL A 689 -56.05 -1.57 43.86
CA VAL A 689 -57.21 -1.16 43.00
C VAL A 689 -57.60 0.35 42.90
N ARG A 690 -57.32 1.01 41.75
CA ARG A 690 -58.21 1.35 40.58
C ARG A 690 -59.13 2.58 40.81
N SER A 691 -59.65 3.34 39.82
CA SER A 691 -59.39 3.58 38.37
C SER A 691 -60.34 4.71 37.88
N GLY A 692 -59.96 5.51 36.87
CA GLY A 692 -60.93 6.00 35.87
C GLY A 692 -60.94 7.51 35.50
N ILE A 693 -60.97 7.77 34.17
CA ILE A 693 -61.63 8.90 33.44
C ILE A 693 -61.10 10.32 33.79
N GLY A 694 -60.76 11.29 32.91
CA GLY A 694 -60.71 11.53 31.45
C GLY A 694 -60.16 12.98 31.25
N SER A 695 -60.14 13.68 30.10
CA SER A 695 -60.41 13.38 28.67
C SER A 695 -59.89 14.55 27.79
N GLU A 696 -60.09 14.47 26.47
CA GLU A 696 -60.05 15.55 25.43
C GLU A 696 -58.72 16.24 25.01
N THR A 697 -58.67 16.53 23.69
CA THR A 697 -57.63 17.26 22.93
C THR A 697 -58.28 18.50 22.28
N PRO A 698 -57.58 19.63 21.93
CA PRO A 698 -56.85 19.64 20.63
C PRO A 698 -55.71 20.69 20.39
N ARG A 699 -54.75 20.30 19.53
CA ARG A 699 -54.06 21.04 18.43
C ARG A 699 -53.98 22.60 18.41
N VAL A 700 -52.74 23.15 18.45
CA VAL A 700 -52.21 24.29 17.62
C VAL A 700 -50.67 24.09 17.50
N ARG A 701 -49.99 23.85 16.35
CA ARG A 701 -49.72 24.57 15.07
C ARG A 701 -48.79 25.81 15.10
N ARG A 702 -47.50 25.59 14.75
CA ARG A 702 -46.53 26.47 14.01
C ARG A 702 -46.19 27.86 14.61
N ARG A 703 -44.93 28.33 14.66
CA ARG A 703 -44.10 28.75 13.49
C ARG A 703 -42.65 29.08 13.87
N ASP A 704 -41.70 28.80 12.97
CA ASP A 704 -40.44 29.54 12.81
C ASP A 704 -40.66 30.91 12.12
N VAL A 705 -39.84 31.94 12.42
CA VAL A 705 -39.30 32.97 11.47
C VAL A 705 -38.04 33.63 12.08
N HIS A 706 -37.08 34.04 11.21
CA HIS A 706 -35.78 34.68 11.49
C HIS A 706 -35.81 36.15 11.98
N GLY A 707 -34.66 36.69 12.46
CA GLY A 707 -34.55 38.11 12.85
C GLY A 707 -33.15 38.73 13.16
N VAL A 708 -32.17 38.58 12.26
CA VAL A 708 -30.88 39.30 12.09
C VAL A 708 -30.59 40.60 12.90
N LYS A 709 -29.39 40.74 13.52
CA LYS A 709 -28.38 41.84 13.28
C LYS A 709 -27.12 41.82 14.19
N ARG A 710 -25.97 42.26 13.62
CA ARG A 710 -24.66 42.53 14.28
C ARG A 710 -24.45 44.05 14.49
N PRO A 711 -23.61 44.49 15.45
CA PRO A 711 -22.31 45.13 15.12
C PRO A 711 -21.17 44.63 16.04
N ARG A 712 -19.90 44.43 15.63
CA ARG A 712 -18.83 45.24 14.97
C ARG A 712 -17.91 45.97 15.98
N ARG A 713 -16.61 45.64 15.88
CA ARG A 713 -15.41 45.96 16.70
C ARG A 713 -15.21 47.41 17.18
N SER A 714 -14.43 47.56 18.28
CA SER A 714 -13.32 48.54 18.45
C SER A 714 -12.30 48.07 19.52
N ALA A 715 -11.02 48.45 19.38
CA ALA A 715 -9.95 48.33 20.40
C ALA A 715 -9.88 49.65 21.24
N THR A 716 -8.99 49.92 22.22
CA THR A 716 -7.51 49.79 22.27
C THR A 716 -6.96 50.28 23.64
N THR A 717 -5.75 49.82 24.08
CA THR A 717 -4.83 50.48 25.08
C THR A 717 -5.36 50.72 26.53
N SER A 718 -4.57 50.85 27.61
CA SER A 718 -3.14 51.20 27.86
C SER A 718 -2.65 50.57 29.20
N VAL A 719 -1.39 50.09 29.32
CA VAL A 719 -0.17 50.72 29.95
C VAL A 719 -0.07 50.72 31.50
N LYS A 720 1.09 50.22 31.95
CA LYS A 720 1.68 50.11 33.32
C LYS A 720 1.67 51.38 34.19
N SER A 721 1.73 51.20 35.52
CA SER A 721 2.86 51.70 36.35
C SER A 721 2.92 51.07 37.75
N TYR A 722 4.15 50.88 38.27
CA TYR A 722 4.48 50.52 39.65
C TYR A 722 4.23 51.69 40.63
N THR A 723 4.00 51.39 41.91
CA THR A 723 4.81 51.89 43.05
C THR A 723 4.51 51.14 44.36
N VAL A 724 5.57 50.62 44.97
CA VAL A 724 5.76 50.37 46.43
C VAL A 724 6.51 51.63 46.90
N PRO A 725 6.27 52.26 48.10
CA PRO A 725 6.68 51.61 49.37
C PRO A 725 6.05 52.08 50.71
N ASP A 726 6.54 51.43 51.78
CA ASP A 726 6.84 51.92 53.15
C ASP A 726 5.77 52.08 54.26
N SER A 727 6.33 52.06 55.49
CA SER A 727 5.79 52.14 56.86
C SER A 727 5.03 50.90 57.37
N ASP A 728 5.55 50.21 58.41
CA ASP A 728 5.54 50.54 59.86
C ASP A 728 4.16 50.20 60.48
N ASP A 729 4.02 49.67 61.69
CA ASP A 729 4.98 49.15 62.69
C ASP A 729 4.24 48.17 63.62
N GLU A 730 4.92 47.59 64.61
CA GLU A 730 4.41 47.15 65.94
C GLU A 730 2.91 46.74 66.04
N ALA A 731 2.57 45.45 66.12
CA ALA A 731 2.46 44.69 67.39
C ALA A 731 1.48 45.28 68.43
N ILE A 732 0.46 44.49 68.84
CA ILE A 732 -0.13 44.44 70.21
C ILE A 732 -1.28 43.39 70.30
N MET A 733 -1.14 42.47 71.28
CA MET A 733 -2.15 41.72 72.07
C MET A 733 -3.16 40.80 71.33
N ASP A 734 -3.21 39.49 71.64
CA ASP A 734 -3.88 38.81 72.79
C ASP A 734 -5.43 38.87 72.68
N GLU A 735 -6.23 37.83 72.95
CA GLU A 735 -6.10 36.70 73.89
C GLU A 735 -7.09 35.55 73.49
N ASP A 736 -6.81 34.29 73.88
CA ASP A 736 -7.64 33.08 74.14
C ASP A 736 -9.09 32.92 73.57
N ASP A 737 -9.64 31.73 73.24
CA ASP A 737 -9.62 30.45 73.99
C ASP A 737 -10.31 29.26 73.23
N VAL A 738 -10.16 28.04 73.76
CA VAL A 738 -10.94 26.77 73.56
C VAL A 738 -11.11 26.14 72.15
N GLY A 739 -10.31 25.11 71.86
CA GLY A 739 -10.85 23.73 71.95
C GLY A 739 -11.01 22.83 70.70
N SER A 740 -10.27 21.71 70.73
CA SER A 740 -10.80 20.36 70.46
C SER A 740 -11.14 19.92 69.02
N SER A 741 -10.12 19.56 68.21
CA SER A 741 -10.30 18.50 67.19
C SER A 741 -9.01 17.77 66.73
N GLU A 742 -8.06 17.51 67.64
CA GLU A 742 -6.73 16.94 67.30
C GLU A 742 -6.67 15.39 67.31
N LEU A 743 -7.80 14.66 67.36
CA LEU A 743 -7.79 13.21 67.66
C LEU A 743 -8.52 12.27 66.66
N ILE A 744 -8.85 12.74 65.45
CA ILE A 744 -9.29 11.85 64.35
C ILE A 744 -8.49 12.11 63.06
N ARG A 745 -7.16 12.01 63.16
CA ARG A 745 -6.27 11.70 62.01
C ARG A 745 -5.60 10.35 62.24
N VAL A 746 -6.42 9.31 62.39
CA VAL A 746 -5.94 7.92 62.37
C VAL A 746 -5.26 7.66 61.03
N ALA A 747 -4.02 7.18 61.08
CA ALA A 747 -3.17 6.99 59.92
C ALA A 747 -3.68 5.84 59.02
N PHE A 748 -4.64 6.14 58.14
CA PHE A 748 -4.81 5.37 56.92
C PHE A 748 -3.49 5.42 56.13
N ARG A 749 -2.76 4.32 56.13
CA ARG A 749 -1.62 4.13 55.21
C ARG A 749 -2.16 4.39 53.80
N LYS A 750 -1.70 5.47 53.14
CA LYS A 750 -2.05 5.76 51.75
C LYS A 750 -1.56 4.59 50.89
N VAL A 751 -2.48 3.69 50.52
CA VAL A 751 -2.18 2.60 49.59
C VAL A 751 -2.02 3.25 48.22
N GLU A 752 -0.79 3.25 47.71
CA GLU A 752 -0.45 3.82 46.41
C GLU A 752 -1.31 3.17 45.31
N SER A 753 -2.12 3.97 44.62
CA SER A 753 -3.07 3.49 43.62
C SER A 753 -2.34 2.89 42.41
N HIS A 754 -3.01 2.03 41.63
CA HIS A 754 -2.40 1.51 40.40
C HIS A 754 -2.03 2.63 39.42
N MET A 755 -2.82 3.70 39.33
CA MET A 755 -2.51 4.87 38.51
C MET A 755 -1.24 5.59 39.00
N GLN A 756 -1.10 5.79 40.31
CA GLN A 756 0.11 6.38 40.91
C GLN A 756 1.36 5.54 40.60
N ARG A 757 1.26 4.20 40.70
CA ARG A 757 2.36 3.29 40.33
C ARG A 757 2.71 3.39 38.85
N TRP A 758 1.73 3.46 37.95
CA TRP A 758 1.97 3.70 36.52
C TRP A 758 2.69 5.02 36.28
N VAL A 759 2.18 6.15 36.81
CA VAL A 759 2.80 7.48 36.67
C VAL A 759 4.25 7.49 37.17
N LYS A 760 4.50 6.91 38.34
CA LYS A 760 5.82 6.80 38.97
C LYS A 760 6.81 6.00 38.12
N HIS A 761 6.45 4.77 37.74
CA HIS A 761 7.36 3.89 36.99
C HIS A 761 7.56 4.32 35.54
N LEU A 762 6.54 4.89 34.88
CA LEU A 762 6.69 5.50 33.55
C LEU A 762 7.52 6.79 33.59
N THR A 763 7.43 7.58 34.67
CA THR A 763 8.31 8.75 34.87
C THR A 763 9.78 8.34 35.02
N LEU A 764 10.07 7.26 35.76
CA LEU A 764 11.43 6.71 35.86
C LEU A 764 11.95 6.24 34.49
N LEU A 765 11.13 5.48 33.75
CA LEU A 765 11.49 4.99 32.42
C LEU A 765 11.72 6.13 31.41
N LEU A 766 10.94 7.22 31.49
CA LEU A 766 11.15 8.42 30.69
C LEU A 766 12.51 9.10 30.99
N LYS A 767 12.89 9.18 32.27
CA LYS A 767 14.20 9.73 32.69
C LYS A 767 15.36 8.88 32.18
N ASP A 768 15.24 7.55 32.24
CA ASP A 768 16.27 6.63 31.73
C ASP A 768 16.44 6.76 30.21
N GLU A 769 15.35 6.86 29.44
CA GLU A 769 15.41 7.04 27.99
C GLU A 769 15.95 8.43 27.58
N GLN A 770 15.59 9.49 28.31
CA GLN A 770 16.18 10.82 28.11
C GLN A 770 17.68 10.82 28.43
N LYS A 771 18.12 10.08 29.46
CA LYS A 771 19.55 9.88 29.77
C LYS A 771 20.30 9.17 28.64
N LYS A 772 19.76 8.06 28.10
CA LYS A 772 20.32 7.36 26.93
C LYS A 772 20.42 8.27 25.71
N TYR A 773 19.37 9.06 25.43
CA TYR A 773 19.37 10.02 24.33
C TYR A 773 20.45 11.10 24.50
N ASN A 774 20.60 11.66 25.72
CA ASN A 774 21.63 12.65 26.02
C ASN A 774 23.05 12.07 25.89
N GLU A 775 23.25 10.83 26.31
CA GLU A 775 24.51 10.10 26.14
C GLU A 775 24.83 9.86 24.65
N LYS A 776 23.87 9.34 23.86
CA LYS A 776 24.01 9.16 22.41
C LYS A 776 24.32 10.48 21.70
N LYS A 777 23.64 11.57 22.09
CA LYS A 777 23.90 12.94 21.59
C LYS A 777 25.32 13.40 21.93
N ARG A 778 25.80 13.16 23.16
CA ARG A 778 27.18 13.46 23.59
C ARG A 778 28.21 12.67 22.78
N HIS A 779 28.00 11.37 22.54
CA HIS A 779 28.91 10.55 21.74
C HIS A 779 28.92 10.98 20.26
N ALA A 780 27.76 11.26 19.66
CA ALA A 780 27.68 11.76 18.28
C ALA A 780 28.36 13.14 18.13
N GLN A 781 28.24 14.02 19.12
CA GLN A 781 28.94 15.31 19.14
C GLN A 781 30.45 15.16 19.33
N ALA A 782 30.90 14.21 20.15
CA ALA A 782 32.33 13.93 20.36
C ALA A 782 33.00 13.29 19.12
N ALA A 783 32.26 12.52 18.33
CA ALA A 783 32.72 11.94 17.07
C ALA A 783 32.67 12.93 15.88
N ALA A 784 32.06 14.10 16.06
CA ALA A 784 31.93 15.12 15.02
C ALA A 784 33.21 15.97 14.87
N PRO A 785 33.53 16.49 13.67
CA PRO A 785 34.52 17.54 13.51
C PRO A 785 34.15 18.78 14.34
N VAL A 786 35.17 19.44 14.91
CA VAL A 786 34.98 20.61 15.79
C VAL A 786 34.21 21.71 15.06
N GLY A 787 33.02 22.05 15.59
CA GLY A 787 32.11 23.05 15.02
C GLY A 787 30.89 22.48 14.28
N THR A 788 30.86 21.19 13.95
CA THR A 788 29.73 20.56 13.25
C THR A 788 28.60 20.22 14.23
N LYS A 789 27.44 20.89 14.09
CA LYS A 789 26.23 20.58 14.88
C LYS A 789 25.51 19.34 14.34
N ILE A 790 25.78 18.17 14.92
CA ILE A 790 25.01 16.95 14.61
C ILE A 790 23.68 16.95 15.36
N ARG A 791 22.58 16.66 14.64
CA ARG A 791 21.23 16.47 15.17
C ARG A 791 20.95 14.97 15.32
N VAL A 792 20.90 14.48 16.56
CA VAL A 792 20.46 13.11 16.86
C VAL A 792 18.93 13.11 17.01
N PRO A 793 18.18 12.21 16.34
CA PRO A 793 16.74 12.07 16.57
C PRO A 793 16.44 11.39 17.91
N LYS A 794 15.35 11.80 18.58
CA LYS A 794 14.77 11.04 19.70
C LYS A 794 14.15 9.72 19.18
N SER A 795 14.18 8.65 19.98
CA SER A 795 13.50 7.38 19.68
C SER A 795 11.98 7.55 19.61
N GLU A 796 11.29 6.64 18.91
CA GLU A 796 9.82 6.66 18.87
C GLU A 796 9.21 6.35 20.24
N PHE A 797 9.84 5.47 21.03
CA PHE A 797 9.48 5.27 22.43
C PHE A 797 9.54 6.59 23.23
N LEU A 798 10.67 7.31 23.19
CA LEU A 798 10.86 8.55 23.95
C LEU A 798 9.88 9.65 23.52
N LYS A 799 9.61 9.79 22.22
CA LYS A 799 8.57 10.71 21.70
C LYS A 799 7.18 10.35 22.21
N SER A 800 6.80 9.07 22.09
CA SER A 800 5.49 8.57 22.48
C SER A 800 5.24 8.73 23.97
N LEU A 801 6.22 8.36 24.82
CA LEU A 801 6.07 8.45 26.27
C LEU A 801 6.05 9.90 26.76
N ALA A 802 6.92 10.77 26.22
CA ALA A 802 6.92 12.20 26.54
C ALA A 802 5.61 12.90 26.16
N HIS A 803 4.94 12.45 25.10
CA HIS A 803 3.65 13.00 24.66
C HIS A 803 2.47 12.53 25.53
N ASN A 804 2.42 11.24 25.88
CA ASN A 804 1.25 10.66 26.57
C ASN A 804 1.33 10.75 28.10
N LEU A 805 2.52 10.70 28.71
CA LEU A 805 2.65 10.70 30.18
C LEU A 805 2.05 11.95 30.87
N PRO A 806 2.14 13.19 30.33
CA PRO A 806 1.46 14.35 30.90
C PRO A 806 -0.07 14.23 30.92
N ARG A 807 -0.67 13.48 29.99
CA ARG A 807 -2.12 13.20 29.96
C ARG A 807 -2.52 12.27 31.11
N ILE A 808 -1.73 11.23 31.34
CA ILE A 808 -1.93 10.26 32.43
C ILE A 808 -1.75 10.94 33.81
N ARG A 809 -0.75 11.82 33.97
CA ARG A 809 -0.55 12.61 35.20
C ARG A 809 -1.78 13.43 35.58
N LYS A 810 -2.36 14.16 34.63
CA LYS A 810 -3.58 14.96 34.84
C LYS A 810 -4.79 14.12 35.26
N LEU A 811 -4.89 12.89 34.76
CA LEU A 811 -5.96 11.96 35.17
C LEU A 811 -5.74 11.42 36.59
N ASP A 812 -4.48 11.17 36.99
CA ASP A 812 -4.14 10.83 38.38
C ASP A 812 -4.41 11.99 39.34
N GLU A 813 -4.02 13.21 38.99
CA GLU A 813 -4.31 14.44 39.73
C GLU A 813 -5.82 14.63 39.94
N PHE A 814 -6.62 14.52 38.87
CA PHE A 814 -8.08 14.62 38.93
C PHE A 814 -8.71 13.51 39.79
N ALA A 815 -8.22 12.27 39.66
CA ALA A 815 -8.69 11.15 40.50
C ALA A 815 -8.36 11.37 41.98
N ARG A 816 -7.19 11.93 42.31
CA ARG A 816 -6.83 12.30 43.70
C ARG A 816 -7.73 13.41 44.24
N GLN A 817 -7.94 14.49 43.47
CA GLN A 817 -8.84 15.59 43.86
C GLN A 817 -10.25 15.08 44.17
N HIS A 818 -10.77 14.15 43.36
CA HIS A 818 -12.08 13.55 43.60
C HIS A 818 -12.14 12.63 44.85
N ILE A 819 -11.03 12.01 45.26
CA ILE A 819 -11.00 11.09 46.41
C ILE A 819 -10.67 11.81 47.73
N TYR A 820 -9.82 12.84 47.67
CA TYR A 820 -9.22 13.48 48.85
C TYR A 820 -9.53 14.98 49.00
N GLY A 821 -10.19 15.60 48.01
CA GLY A 821 -10.55 17.03 48.00
C GLY A 821 -9.46 17.95 47.42
N ASP A 822 -9.80 19.22 47.22
CA ASP A 822 -8.89 20.25 46.67
C ASP A 822 -7.65 20.50 47.56
N ASP A 823 -7.72 20.22 48.87
CA ASP A 823 -6.60 20.31 49.81
C ASP A 823 -5.57 19.17 49.66
N THR A 824 -5.64 18.37 48.60
CA THR A 824 -4.63 17.35 48.32
C THR A 824 -3.32 18.04 47.92
N PRO A 825 -2.22 17.92 48.69
CA PRO A 825 -0.94 18.43 48.23
C PRO A 825 -0.57 17.71 46.94
N GLY A 826 -0.39 18.48 45.87
CA GLY A 826 0.19 17.97 44.64
C GLY A 826 1.58 17.42 44.97
N ASP A 827 1.81 16.14 44.71
CA ASP A 827 3.17 15.63 44.62
C ASP A 827 3.81 16.37 43.46
N ASP A 828 4.70 17.31 43.76
CA ASP A 828 5.23 18.22 42.76
C ASP A 828 6.23 17.48 41.86
N TYR A 829 5.72 16.84 40.81
CA TYR A 829 6.50 16.21 39.75
C TYR A 829 7.10 17.25 38.77
N SER A 830 7.11 18.54 39.14
CA SER A 830 7.68 19.65 38.39
C SER A 830 9.18 19.46 38.11
N GLU A 831 9.47 19.03 36.89
CA GLU A 831 10.24 19.80 35.89
C GLU A 831 11.42 20.66 36.40
N GLY A 832 12.33 20.02 37.13
CA GLY A 832 13.73 20.45 37.14
C GLY A 832 14.46 20.06 35.84
N GLU A 833 15.03 21.05 35.15
CA GLU A 833 16.11 20.98 34.11
C GLU A 833 15.79 20.93 32.60
N ASP A 834 14.58 21.22 32.07
CA ASP A 834 14.37 21.25 30.59
C ASP A 834 13.83 22.57 29.98
N ASP A 835 13.69 23.64 30.78
CA ASP A 835 13.19 24.96 30.33
C ASP A 835 14.28 26.07 30.27
N GLU A 836 15.45 25.76 29.68
CA GLU A 836 16.44 26.79 29.31
C GLU A 836 16.06 27.51 27.99
N TYR A 837 14.82 28.00 27.91
CA TYR A 837 14.39 28.84 26.80
C TYR A 837 14.88 30.28 27.03
N ILE A 838 16.15 30.54 26.73
CA ILE A 838 16.73 31.89 26.79
C ILE A 838 16.02 32.77 25.78
N ASP A 839 15.02 33.51 26.27
CA ASP A 839 14.29 34.50 25.49
C ASP A 839 15.25 35.62 25.09
N ARG A 840 15.68 35.58 23.82
CA ARG A 840 16.62 36.56 23.26
C ARG A 840 15.92 37.90 23.07
N SER A 841 15.84 38.64 24.17
CA SER A 841 15.36 40.01 24.22
C SER A 841 15.86 40.82 23.02
N SER A 842 14.90 41.44 22.33
CA SER A 842 15.19 42.21 21.12
C SER A 842 16.16 43.36 21.42
N ARG A 843 17.24 43.43 20.64
CA ARG A 843 18.31 44.42 20.79
C ARG A 843 17.73 45.83 20.63
N SER A 844 17.50 46.52 21.74
CA SER A 844 17.00 47.89 21.72
C SER A 844 18.03 48.82 21.08
N LYS A 845 17.58 49.68 20.17
CA LYS A 845 18.44 50.67 19.51
C LYS A 845 18.88 51.72 20.54
N ARG A 846 20.09 51.55 21.09
CA ARG A 846 20.76 52.58 21.89
C ARG A 846 21.07 53.78 20.99
N ARG A 847 20.23 54.82 21.06
CA ARG A 847 20.55 56.16 20.54
C ARG A 847 21.90 56.58 21.13
N LYS A 848 22.81 57.05 20.29
CA LYS A 848 23.96 57.87 20.68
C LYS A 848 23.78 59.23 20.03
N VAL A 849 24.01 60.29 20.80
CA VAL A 849 24.00 61.71 20.39
C VAL A 849 25.33 62.28 20.91
N GLY A 850 25.99 63.12 20.11
CA GLY A 850 27.31 63.68 20.42
C GLY A 850 28.47 62.71 20.13
N ASP A 851 29.49 63.04 19.33
CA ASP A 851 29.75 64.27 18.55
C ASP A 851 30.05 63.91 17.08
#